data_AF-A0A8K1FFP6-F1
#
_entry.id   AF-A0A8K1FFP6-F1
#
_cell.length_a   1.000
_cell.length_b   1.000
_cell.length_c   1.000
_cell.angle_alpha   90.00
_cell.angle_beta   90.00
_cell.angle_gamma   90.00
#
_symmetry.space_group_name_H-M   'P 1'
#
loop_
_entity.id
_entity.type
_entity.pdbx_description
1 polymer ?
#
loop_
_entity_poly.entity_id
_entity_poly.type
_entity_poly.pdbx_seq_one_letter_code
_entity_poly.pdbx_strand_id
1 'polypeptide(L)'
;MHGSRGVMRLVRRLRLRHAAQAAWSTRPGSLHVLPASAQVVASSLTQTASFATKKKLTPPSLVISEAFADADDEDDEEEAYEGGGVDEDLNFGYELTEGDEERVAKPMETTPELSTDEQKELAARFRYGMDKKKEWMQRLADEAHWDALLRVVYECYQPLYETHPRLVGMKCALTELYTDAHEVRTRFQPKWYDDQVTKITESEAMSLFAMASRIDIVMAIYHHREHLAETLGSIVVEGEGNVLTNRHVDFTTNLRSFYSWAIGASSSLRDYAQVFRVYENSLERGLFPTAHMTVAYLHALVAKREFDAVDALYQQVQRDDRPTNLFFYREMLFYARVMQRGALMEQILEEMKIKGFKLRAEDFLNAMRSLDGKYFFTKSANDKQRGAFRVNLQHESYRQCLKRINDQDGTPKAFAAAERAAERALKLYHEMVEDERLVPHSPLFFPRIMVAAMLLHDYDRVVEYVDAASEQPNTKDFVRVASNALLLKDEFEKAEELVMKAIATAKKPEEFAPVVNLLEYASIYNDPATILRLLDVLDKRRAQASLPNDVRELMLASLCRNADKLEDGELWKVLTTHNRAFPVRTKSYWFSQCVRECFRAGRAKLAMRFVSQRNKKEIPAIPGRIIVFFVDSLVSQDRVNDIEALLKQVELQSLPDKDRVAVCAKVIRTFHANNAQGQFTPLIQQVFDHVRHSPDVPQDIRDIVLQYA
;
A
#
# COMPACT_ATOMS: atom_id res chain seq x y z
N MET A 1 50.03 7.34 16.17
CA MET A 1 50.86 6.63 15.17
C MET A 1 49.93 6.27 14.01
N HIS A 2 49.85 7.19 13.02
CA HIS A 2 50.19 6.96 11.59
C HIS A 2 49.37 5.81 10.95
N GLY A 3 48.31 6.02 10.16
CA GLY A 3 47.82 7.22 9.49
C GLY A 3 46.30 7.23 9.26
N SER A 4 45.69 8.37 9.60
CA SER A 4 44.30 8.74 9.32
C SER A 4 44.25 10.24 8.98
N ARG A 5 44.91 10.60 7.86
CA ARG A 5 45.03 11.99 7.38
C ARG A 5 45.12 11.99 5.85
N GLY A 6 43.98 11.91 5.17
CA GLY A 6 43.93 11.97 3.70
C GLY A 6 42.66 12.55 3.11
N VAL A 7 41.47 12.17 3.60
CA VAL A 7 40.22 12.46 2.87
C VAL A 7 39.30 13.49 3.56
N MET A 8 39.57 13.82 4.82
CA MET A 8 38.67 14.68 5.64
C MET A 8 39.02 16.19 5.64
N ARG A 9 39.68 16.72 4.59
CA ARG A 9 40.10 18.14 4.54
C ARG A 9 39.60 18.99 3.37
N LEU A 10 38.79 18.45 2.44
CA LEU A 10 38.31 19.24 1.30
C LEU A 10 36.83 19.70 1.38
N VAL A 11 36.01 19.13 2.28
CA VAL A 11 34.55 19.40 2.28
C VAL A 11 34.12 20.44 3.34
N ARG A 12 35.01 20.83 4.27
CA ARG A 12 34.63 21.67 5.43
C ARG A 12 34.83 23.18 5.26
N ARG A 13 35.02 23.70 4.05
CA ARG A 13 35.36 25.13 3.84
C ARG A 13 34.44 25.95 2.91
N LEU A 14 33.25 25.47 2.53
CA LEU A 14 32.45 26.20 1.53
C LEU A 14 30.92 26.29 1.72
N ARG A 15 30.35 26.19 2.94
CA ARG A 15 28.91 26.51 3.15
C ARG A 15 28.58 27.18 4.49
N LEU A 16 29.30 28.27 4.79
CA LEU A 16 28.83 29.31 5.70
C LEU A 16 28.91 30.64 4.96
N ARG A 17 27.78 31.07 4.38
CA ARG A 17 27.38 32.44 4.01
C ARG A 17 26.22 32.36 3.02
N HIS A 18 24.99 32.45 3.52
CA HIS A 18 23.96 33.38 3.04
C HIS A 18 22.75 33.27 3.97
N ALA A 19 22.50 34.37 4.67
CA ALA A 19 21.34 34.59 5.52
C ALA A 19 20.40 35.58 4.83
N ALA A 20 19.12 35.45 5.16
CA ALA A 20 18.11 36.49 5.35
C ALA A 20 17.32 37.07 4.16
N GLN A 21 16.05 37.38 4.50
CA GLN A 21 14.97 38.15 3.84
C GLN A 21 14.08 37.34 2.88
N ALA A 22 12.74 37.37 2.95
CA ALA A 22 11.83 38.40 3.46
C ALA A 22 10.53 37.82 4.07
N ALA A 23 9.83 38.68 4.83
CA ALA A 23 8.59 38.46 5.55
C ALA A 23 7.44 39.36 5.02
N TRP A 24 6.21 39.05 5.45
CA TRP A 24 4.94 39.82 5.41
C TRP A 24 4.17 39.77 4.08
N SER A 25 2.82 39.70 4.01
CA SER A 25 1.75 40.38 4.76
C SER A 25 0.35 39.69 4.59
N THR A 26 -0.47 39.55 5.66
CA THR A 26 -1.76 40.24 5.98
C THR A 26 -3.11 39.65 5.48
N ARG A 27 -4.04 39.46 6.44
CA ARG A 27 -5.51 39.17 6.35
C ARG A 27 -6.35 40.49 6.15
N PRO A 28 -7.67 40.58 6.50
CA PRO A 28 -8.91 40.12 5.84
C PRO A 28 -9.99 41.24 5.72
N GLY A 29 -11.22 40.92 5.29
CA GLY A 29 -12.45 41.71 5.58
C GLY A 29 -13.63 41.27 4.70
N SER A 30 -14.88 41.73 4.87
CA SER A 30 -15.82 41.79 5.99
C SER A 30 -17.19 42.16 5.38
N LEU A 31 -18.30 41.59 5.90
CA LEU A 31 -19.68 42.13 6.03
C LEU A 31 -20.42 42.82 4.85
N HIS A 32 -21.68 42.38 4.60
CA HIS A 32 -22.93 43.17 4.40
C HIS A 32 -24.12 42.19 4.28
N VAL A 33 -25.11 42.14 5.19
CA VAL A 33 -26.35 42.96 5.39
C VAL A 33 -27.47 42.75 4.34
N LEU A 34 -28.65 42.43 4.89
CA LEU A 34 -30.00 42.11 4.33
C LEU A 34 -30.62 43.24 3.47
N PRO A 35 -31.80 43.02 2.82
CA PRO A 35 -33.08 43.31 3.51
C PRO A 35 -34.27 42.39 3.17
N ALA A 36 -35.32 42.55 3.99
CA ALA A 36 -36.58 41.83 4.06
C ALA A 36 -37.72 42.39 3.17
N SER A 37 -38.79 41.61 3.00
CA SER A 37 -40.19 42.04 2.79
C SER A 37 -41.11 40.80 2.83
N ALA A 38 -41.93 40.61 3.86
CA ALA A 38 -43.33 41.09 4.02
C ALA A 38 -44.37 40.26 3.24
N GLN A 39 -45.28 39.57 3.94
CA GLN A 39 -46.70 39.96 4.04
C GLN A 39 -47.55 38.96 4.84
N VAL A 40 -48.45 39.57 5.61
CA VAL A 40 -49.49 39.02 6.47
C VAL A 40 -50.75 38.77 5.64
N VAL A 41 -51.42 37.64 5.84
CA VAL A 41 -52.89 37.55 5.71
C VAL A 41 -53.41 36.61 6.81
N ALA A 42 -54.17 37.20 7.73
CA ALA A 42 -55.01 36.51 8.70
C ALA A 42 -56.40 36.33 8.10
N SER A 43 -57.01 35.16 8.30
CA SER A 43 -58.45 34.94 8.14
C SER A 43 -58.94 34.04 9.26
N SER A 44 -59.75 34.64 10.13
CA SER A 44 -60.54 34.05 11.20
C SER A 44 -61.68 33.19 10.69
N LEU A 45 -62.05 32.13 11.41
CA LEU A 45 -63.44 31.67 11.51
C LEU A 45 -63.64 30.85 12.80
N THR A 46 -64.46 31.40 13.67
CA THR A 46 -65.03 30.83 14.90
C THR A 46 -66.04 29.73 14.58
N GLN A 47 -66.07 28.65 15.36
CA GLN A 47 -67.28 27.87 15.62
C GLN A 47 -67.26 27.26 17.03
N THR A 48 -68.48 27.16 17.57
CA THR A 48 -68.87 27.06 18.98
C THR A 48 -69.17 25.63 19.45
N ALA A 49 -69.01 25.44 20.78
CA ALA A 49 -69.77 24.56 21.68
C ALA A 49 -69.45 23.05 21.70
N SER A 50 -69.05 22.53 22.86
CA SER A 50 -69.97 21.93 23.85
C SER A 50 -69.19 21.19 24.95
N PHE A 51 -69.63 21.33 26.19
CA PHE A 51 -69.06 20.67 27.37
C PHE A 51 -69.51 19.20 27.42
N ALA A 52 -68.55 18.28 27.44
CA ALA A 52 -68.75 16.91 27.90
C ALA A 52 -67.61 16.54 28.87
N THR A 53 -67.98 16.07 30.06
CA THR A 53 -67.08 15.69 31.16
C THR A 53 -66.15 14.55 30.75
N LYS A 54 -64.84 14.83 30.64
CA LYS A 54 -63.78 13.84 30.34
C LYS A 54 -63.36 13.07 31.60
N LYS A 55 -63.33 11.74 31.51
CA LYS A 55 -62.62 10.85 32.44
C LYS A 55 -61.13 11.25 32.45
N LYS A 56 -60.49 11.29 33.63
CA LYS A 56 -59.05 11.54 33.77
C LYS A 56 -58.27 10.46 33.00
N LEU A 57 -57.53 10.89 31.99
CA LEU A 57 -56.60 10.08 31.21
C LEU A 57 -55.22 10.15 31.83
N THR A 58 -54.54 9.00 31.92
CA THR A 58 -53.18 8.89 32.43
C THR A 58 -52.16 9.34 31.37
N PRO A 59 -51.16 10.19 31.72
CA PRO A 59 -50.16 10.67 30.77
C PRO A 59 -49.26 9.53 30.22
N PRO A 60 -48.70 9.67 28.99
CA PRO A 60 -47.89 8.64 28.31
C PRO A 60 -46.63 8.21 29.07
N SER A 61 -46.03 9.13 29.84
CA SER A 61 -44.87 8.83 30.70
C SER A 61 -45.20 7.80 31.79
N LEU A 62 -46.47 7.68 32.16
CA LEU A 62 -46.94 6.69 33.13
C LEU A 62 -47.36 5.36 32.45
N VAL A 63 -47.65 5.35 31.14
CA VAL A 63 -48.02 4.12 30.40
C VAL A 63 -46.83 3.16 30.30
N ILE A 64 -45.60 3.68 30.16
CA ILE A 64 -44.40 2.85 30.19
C ILE A 64 -44.17 2.30 31.59
N SER A 65 -44.25 3.13 32.63
CA SER A 65 -44.07 2.64 34.00
C SER A 65 -45.15 1.63 34.39
N GLU A 66 -46.39 1.80 33.94
CA GLU A 66 -47.49 0.84 34.17
C GLU A 66 -47.26 -0.48 33.43
N ALA A 67 -46.77 -0.46 32.18
CA ALA A 67 -46.51 -1.67 31.40
C ALA A 67 -45.38 -2.55 31.97
N PHE A 68 -44.52 -1.98 32.81
CA PHE A 68 -43.37 -2.65 33.41
C PHE A 68 -43.36 -2.57 34.96
N ALA A 69 -44.49 -2.20 35.58
CA ALA A 69 -44.63 -2.12 37.05
C ALA A 69 -44.73 -3.50 37.72
N ASP A 70 -45.28 -4.49 37.02
CA ASP A 70 -45.57 -5.83 37.56
C ASP A 70 -44.46 -6.86 37.25
N ALA A 71 -43.28 -6.43 36.80
CA ALA A 71 -42.16 -7.31 36.48
C ALA A 71 -41.19 -7.45 37.66
N ASP A 72 -41.66 -8.16 38.69
CA ASP A 72 -40.95 -8.81 39.80
C ASP A 72 -39.84 -8.01 40.54
N ASP A 73 -40.23 -7.45 41.68
CA ASP A 73 -39.44 -7.27 42.91
C ASP A 73 -39.11 -8.62 43.60
N GLU A 74 -39.08 -9.76 42.89
CA GLU A 74 -38.93 -11.09 43.53
C GLU A 74 -37.49 -11.64 43.52
N ASP A 75 -36.48 -10.95 42.99
CA ASP A 75 -35.08 -11.46 42.96
C ASP A 75 -33.98 -10.48 43.44
N ASP A 76 -34.31 -9.30 43.97
CA ASP A 76 -33.31 -8.40 44.58
C ASP A 76 -33.39 -8.48 46.13
N GLU A 77 -32.87 -9.57 46.70
CA GLU A 77 -32.38 -9.51 48.08
C GLU A 77 -31.35 -8.38 48.19
N GLU A 78 -31.49 -7.56 49.24
CA GLU A 78 -30.64 -6.43 49.59
C GLU A 78 -29.13 -6.77 49.56
N GLU A 79 -28.47 -6.63 48.42
CA GLU A 79 -27.03 -6.37 48.38
C GLU A 79 -26.81 -4.86 48.36
N ALA A 80 -26.53 -4.34 49.54
CA ALA A 80 -25.96 -3.01 49.72
C ALA A 80 -24.66 -2.90 48.89
N TYR A 81 -24.75 -2.26 47.73
CA TYR A 81 -23.59 -1.86 46.94
C TYR A 81 -22.80 -0.79 47.71
N GLU A 82 -21.80 -1.24 48.48
CA GLU A 82 -20.66 -0.40 48.85
C GLU A 82 -19.83 -0.08 47.60
N GLY A 83 -19.47 1.20 47.49
CA GLY A 83 -18.80 1.85 46.35
C GLY A 83 -17.81 1.00 45.55
N GLY A 84 -18.16 0.79 44.28
CA GLY A 84 -17.23 0.45 43.20
C GLY A 84 -17.27 1.55 42.15
N GLY A 85 -16.14 2.21 41.91
CA GLY A 85 -16.02 3.33 40.97
C GLY A 85 -16.46 2.94 39.56
N VAL A 86 -17.52 3.58 39.08
CA VAL A 86 -17.98 3.51 37.70
C VAL A 86 -17.07 4.41 36.87
N ASP A 87 -16.45 3.82 35.84
CA ASP A 87 -15.69 4.51 34.81
C ASP A 87 -16.48 5.68 34.22
N GLU A 88 -15.89 6.88 34.25
CA GLU A 88 -16.48 8.17 33.82
C GLU A 88 -16.77 8.27 32.30
N ASP A 89 -16.62 7.19 31.52
CA ASP A 89 -16.72 7.22 30.04
C ASP A 89 -18.10 6.82 29.47
N LEU A 90 -19.10 6.52 30.31
CA LEU A 90 -20.50 6.29 29.89
C LEU A 90 -21.42 7.49 30.19
N ASN A 91 -20.88 8.71 30.16
CA ASN A 91 -21.68 9.93 30.18
C ASN A 91 -22.33 10.14 28.79
N PHE A 92 -23.44 9.46 28.54
CA PHE A 92 -24.35 9.80 27.44
C PHE A 92 -24.93 11.18 27.73
N GLY A 93 -24.30 12.21 27.14
CA GLY A 93 -24.67 13.61 27.28
C GLY A 93 -26.16 13.87 27.08
N TYR A 94 -26.88 13.91 28.20
CA TYR A 94 -28.11 14.68 28.35
C TYR A 94 -27.70 16.05 28.89
N GLU A 95 -26.99 16.83 28.08
CA GLU A 95 -27.03 18.28 28.24
C GLU A 95 -28.37 18.73 27.64
N LEU A 96 -29.33 18.97 28.52
CA LEU A 96 -30.41 19.89 28.23
C LEU A 96 -29.73 21.24 27.95
N THR A 97 -29.57 21.59 26.69
CA THR A 97 -29.14 22.93 26.31
C THR A 97 -30.23 23.91 26.73
N GLU A 98 -30.07 24.51 27.90
CA GLU A 98 -30.65 25.79 28.27
C GLU A 98 -30.10 26.84 27.28
N GLY A 99 -30.82 27.07 26.18
CA GLY A 99 -30.30 27.91 25.12
C GLY A 99 -31.26 28.08 23.96
N ASP A 100 -32.52 28.44 24.25
CA ASP A 100 -33.41 29.10 23.28
C ASP A 100 -34.61 29.74 24.01
N GLU A 101 -34.35 30.53 25.05
CA GLU A 101 -35.32 31.47 25.61
C GLU A 101 -35.16 32.86 24.98
N GLU A 102 -35.44 32.99 23.68
CA GLU A 102 -35.79 34.32 23.13
C GLU A 102 -36.58 34.23 21.82
N ARG A 103 -37.79 33.66 21.88
CA ARG A 103 -38.82 33.93 20.87
C ARG A 103 -40.15 34.27 21.55
N VAL A 104 -40.40 35.57 21.59
CA VAL A 104 -41.62 36.30 21.97
C VAL A 104 -42.88 35.42 21.94
N ALA A 105 -43.28 34.92 23.10
CA ALA A 105 -44.58 34.32 23.32
C ALA A 105 -45.63 35.41 23.53
N LYS A 106 -46.71 35.40 22.74
CA LYS A 106 -47.95 36.08 23.11
C LYS A 106 -48.58 35.30 24.29
N PRO A 107 -49.21 35.99 25.26
CA PRO A 107 -49.72 35.33 26.46
C PRO A 107 -50.95 34.52 26.07
N MET A 108 -50.86 33.20 26.23
CA MET A 108 -52.01 32.30 26.17
C MET A 108 -52.16 31.65 27.55
N GLU A 109 -53.41 31.59 28.00
CA GLU A 109 -53.83 31.41 29.39
C GLU A 109 -53.25 30.17 30.08
N THR A 110 -52.77 30.44 31.31
CA THR A 110 -52.36 29.56 32.42
C THR A 110 -52.82 28.09 32.36
N THR A 111 -51.88 27.19 32.11
CA THR A 111 -51.85 25.84 32.71
C THR A 111 -51.21 25.91 34.11
N PRO A 112 -51.57 25.02 35.05
CA PRO A 112 -50.90 24.96 36.35
C PRO A 112 -49.48 24.41 36.18
N GLU A 113 -48.48 25.21 36.52
CA GLU A 113 -47.07 24.80 36.52
C GLU A 113 -46.86 23.71 37.60
N LEU A 114 -46.51 22.50 37.16
CA LEU A 114 -46.05 21.41 38.03
C LEU A 114 -44.77 21.87 38.75
N SER A 115 -44.64 21.52 40.04
CA SER A 115 -43.44 21.88 40.80
C SER A 115 -42.18 21.21 40.23
N THR A 116 -41.01 21.84 40.41
CA THR A 116 -39.72 21.30 39.94
C THR A 116 -39.40 19.90 40.48
N ASP A 117 -39.94 19.54 41.64
CA ASP A 117 -39.73 18.22 42.25
C ASP A 117 -40.63 17.15 41.64
N GLU A 118 -41.89 17.48 41.33
CA GLU A 118 -42.81 16.59 40.61
C GLU A 118 -42.33 16.32 39.16
N GLN A 119 -41.72 17.30 38.51
CA GLN A 119 -41.11 17.13 37.18
C GLN A 119 -39.89 16.19 37.22
N LYS A 120 -39.04 16.31 38.25
CA LYS A 120 -37.90 15.42 38.46
C LYS A 120 -38.34 13.99 38.76
N GLU A 121 -39.37 13.82 39.58
CA GLU A 121 -39.93 12.51 39.91
C GLU A 121 -40.54 11.82 38.68
N LEU A 122 -41.30 12.56 37.86
CA LEU A 122 -41.85 12.05 36.60
C LEU A 122 -40.75 11.67 35.60
N ALA A 123 -39.68 12.47 35.51
CA ALA A 123 -38.53 12.15 34.67
C ALA A 123 -37.78 10.90 35.15
N ALA A 124 -37.63 10.72 36.47
CA ALA A 124 -37.01 9.54 37.06
C ALA A 124 -37.83 8.27 36.80
N ARG A 125 -39.16 8.32 37.00
CA ARG A 125 -40.08 7.22 36.71
C ARG A 125 -40.09 6.85 35.22
N PHE A 126 -40.03 7.84 34.33
CA PHE A 126 -39.91 7.62 32.89
C PHE A 126 -38.60 6.93 32.52
N ARG A 127 -37.47 7.37 33.08
CA ARG A 127 -36.16 6.74 32.86
C ARG A 127 -36.17 5.29 33.31
N TYR A 128 -36.66 5.02 34.52
CA TYR A 128 -36.79 3.68 35.06
C TYR A 128 -37.62 2.76 34.14
N GLY A 129 -38.80 3.21 33.72
CA GLY A 129 -39.64 2.43 32.79
C GLY A 129 -38.97 2.20 31.43
N MET A 130 -38.21 3.16 30.91
CA MET A 130 -37.46 3.02 29.67
C MET A 130 -36.30 2.04 29.80
N ASP A 131 -35.61 2.00 30.94
CA ASP A 131 -34.50 1.06 31.17
C ASP A 131 -35.02 -0.37 31.30
N LYS A 132 -36.13 -0.60 32.03
CA LYS A 132 -36.81 -1.90 32.05
C LYS A 132 -37.29 -2.34 30.66
N LYS A 133 -37.77 -1.41 29.84
CA LYS A 133 -38.11 -1.69 28.43
C LYS A 133 -36.88 -2.13 27.63
N LYS A 134 -35.73 -1.47 27.78
CA LYS A 134 -34.48 -1.86 27.10
C LYS A 134 -34.02 -3.24 27.53
N GLU A 135 -34.00 -3.53 28.84
CA GLU A 135 -33.65 -4.86 29.36
C GLU A 135 -34.57 -5.95 28.80
N TRP A 136 -35.87 -5.66 28.69
CA TRP A 136 -36.82 -6.57 28.08
C TRP A 136 -36.58 -6.75 26.57
N MET A 137 -36.28 -5.68 25.82
CA MET A 137 -35.90 -5.77 24.41
C MET A 137 -34.60 -6.55 24.20
N GLN A 138 -33.63 -6.41 25.11
CA GLN A 138 -32.39 -7.19 25.13
C GLN A 138 -32.68 -8.67 25.37
N ARG A 139 -33.52 -9.02 26.35
CA ARG A 139 -33.98 -10.40 26.57
C ARG A 139 -34.64 -11.00 25.32
N LEU A 140 -35.51 -10.25 24.64
CA LEU A 140 -36.09 -10.70 23.37
C LEU A 140 -35.03 -10.94 22.29
N ALA A 141 -33.98 -10.13 22.22
CA ALA A 141 -32.88 -10.33 21.30
C ALA A 141 -32.04 -11.56 21.65
N ASP A 142 -31.77 -11.78 22.94
CA ASP A 142 -31.03 -12.95 23.45
C ASP A 142 -31.80 -14.26 23.18
N GLU A 143 -33.12 -14.24 23.30
CA GLU A 143 -34.02 -15.35 22.97
C GLU A 143 -34.30 -15.46 21.45
N ALA A 144 -33.68 -14.60 20.62
CA ALA A 144 -33.84 -14.55 19.17
C ALA A 144 -35.29 -14.31 18.68
N HIS A 145 -36.11 -13.64 19.49
CA HIS A 145 -37.47 -13.21 19.16
C HIS A 145 -37.48 -11.90 18.32
N TRP A 146 -36.86 -11.95 17.14
CA TRP A 146 -36.65 -10.79 16.27
C TRP A 146 -37.94 -10.13 15.75
N ASP A 147 -38.95 -10.94 15.42
CA ASP A 147 -40.26 -10.45 14.96
C ASP A 147 -40.98 -9.68 16.07
N ALA A 148 -40.86 -10.14 17.32
CA ALA A 148 -41.38 -9.45 18.50
C ALA A 148 -40.70 -8.09 18.69
N LEU A 149 -39.39 -8.05 18.54
CA LEU A 149 -38.60 -6.83 18.68
C LEU A 149 -38.96 -5.78 17.60
N LEU A 150 -39.12 -6.20 16.34
CA LEU A 150 -39.53 -5.30 15.26
C LEU A 150 -40.97 -4.80 15.46
N ARG A 151 -41.84 -5.66 15.98
CA ARG A 151 -43.22 -5.30 16.33
C ARG A 151 -43.28 -4.22 17.41
N VAL A 152 -42.39 -4.25 18.40
CA VAL A 152 -42.31 -3.19 19.43
C VAL A 152 -42.03 -1.81 18.80
N VAL A 153 -41.19 -1.76 17.76
CA VAL A 153 -40.94 -0.51 17.01
C VAL A 153 -42.20 -0.09 16.25
N TYR A 154 -42.85 -1.03 15.57
CA TYR A 154 -44.11 -0.77 14.85
C TYR A 154 -45.22 -0.25 15.78
N GLU A 155 -45.39 -0.84 16.95
CA GLU A 155 -46.44 -0.46 17.91
C GLU A 155 -46.25 0.96 18.46
N CYS A 156 -45.01 1.48 18.48
CA CYS A 156 -44.78 2.90 18.77
C CYS A 156 -45.39 3.82 17.71
N TYR A 157 -45.43 3.37 16.45
CA TYR A 157 -46.00 4.11 15.32
C TYR A 157 -47.49 3.86 15.10
N GLN A 158 -48.04 2.75 15.60
CA GLN A 158 -49.42 2.35 15.35
C GLN A 158 -50.46 3.46 15.66
N PRO A 159 -50.40 4.18 16.80
CA PRO A 159 -51.34 5.26 17.08
C PRO A 159 -51.30 6.38 16.04
N LEU A 160 -50.12 6.65 15.46
CA LEU A 160 -49.95 7.68 14.44
C LEU A 160 -50.62 7.28 13.11
N TYR A 161 -50.50 6.02 12.72
CA TYR A 161 -51.15 5.48 11.51
C TYR A 161 -52.68 5.38 11.65
N GLU A 162 -53.19 5.20 12.88
CA GLU A 162 -54.64 5.14 13.16
C GLU A 162 -55.30 6.52 13.24
N THR A 163 -54.56 7.56 13.64
CA THR A 163 -55.13 8.88 13.96
C THR A 163 -54.78 9.98 12.97
N HIS A 164 -53.61 9.93 12.32
CA HIS A 164 -53.14 11.06 11.51
C HIS A 164 -53.72 11.05 10.08
N PRO A 165 -54.40 12.13 9.61
CA PRO A 165 -55.14 12.13 8.34
C PRO A 165 -54.35 11.75 7.09
N ARG A 166 -53.02 12.01 7.07
CA ARG A 166 -52.14 11.67 5.94
C ARG A 166 -51.65 10.22 5.92
N LEU A 167 -51.81 9.49 7.04
CA LEU A 167 -51.31 8.12 7.19
C LEU A 167 -52.44 7.09 7.34
N VAL A 168 -53.65 7.54 7.72
CA VAL A 168 -54.83 6.68 7.83
C VAL A 168 -55.09 5.96 6.50
N GLY A 169 -55.12 4.63 6.56
CA GLY A 169 -55.30 3.76 5.39
C GLY A 169 -54.02 3.37 4.65
N MET A 170 -52.86 3.94 5.00
CA MET A 170 -51.56 3.47 4.52
C MET A 170 -51.06 2.30 5.37
N LYS A 171 -50.46 1.30 4.72
CA LYS A 171 -49.74 0.23 5.42
C LYS A 171 -48.36 0.72 5.86
N CYS A 172 -47.98 0.41 7.10
CA CYS A 172 -46.64 0.70 7.58
C CYS A 172 -45.63 -0.29 6.97
N ALA A 173 -44.57 0.20 6.34
CA ALA A 173 -43.56 -0.62 5.66
C ALA A 173 -42.89 -1.65 6.59
N LEU A 174 -42.80 -1.37 7.89
CA LEU A 174 -42.23 -2.30 8.87
C LEU A 174 -43.09 -3.56 9.08
N THR A 175 -44.38 -3.52 8.75
CA THR A 175 -45.30 -4.67 8.87
C THR A 175 -45.10 -5.74 7.81
N GLU A 176 -44.39 -5.41 6.72
CA GLU A 176 -44.10 -6.35 5.63
C GLU A 176 -42.88 -7.24 5.94
N LEU A 177 -42.14 -6.92 7.00
CA LEU A 177 -40.85 -7.52 7.31
C LEU A 177 -40.90 -8.60 8.40
N TYR A 178 -42.04 -8.85 9.03
CA TYR A 178 -42.22 -9.93 9.99
C TYR A 178 -43.40 -10.84 9.60
N THR A 179 -43.22 -12.14 9.83
CA THR A 179 -43.99 -13.21 9.18
C THR A 179 -45.37 -13.46 9.79
N ASP A 180 -45.54 -13.23 11.10
CA ASP A 180 -46.77 -13.54 11.84
C ASP A 180 -47.30 -12.35 12.65
N ALA A 181 -48.09 -11.48 12.00
CA ALA A 181 -48.63 -10.28 12.62
C ALA A 181 -49.69 -10.51 13.71
N HIS A 182 -50.15 -11.75 13.92
CA HIS A 182 -51.31 -12.03 14.76
C HIS A 182 -51.01 -12.84 16.05
N GLU A 183 -49.82 -13.44 16.21
CA GLU A 183 -49.53 -14.28 17.38
C GLU A 183 -48.63 -13.63 18.45
N VAL A 184 -47.78 -12.67 18.08
CA VAL A 184 -46.79 -12.10 19.01
C VAL A 184 -47.37 -10.91 19.79
N ARG A 185 -48.00 -11.14 20.94
CA ARG A 185 -48.39 -10.03 21.84
C ARG A 185 -47.16 -9.49 22.57
N THR A 186 -46.81 -8.23 22.32
CA THR A 186 -45.79 -7.51 23.08
C THR A 186 -46.37 -6.98 24.40
N ARG A 187 -45.50 -6.71 25.37
CA ARG A 187 -45.90 -6.10 26.66
C ARG A 187 -46.21 -4.61 26.53
N PHE A 188 -45.72 -3.94 25.48
CA PHE A 188 -45.80 -2.49 25.31
C PHE A 188 -46.72 -2.10 24.14
N GLN A 189 -47.90 -1.56 24.44
CA GLN A 189 -48.87 -1.10 23.43
C GLN A 189 -49.30 0.34 23.75
N PRO A 190 -48.62 1.36 23.19
CA PRO A 190 -48.94 2.74 23.48
C PRO A 190 -50.28 3.13 22.85
N LYS A 191 -51.11 3.85 23.59
CA LYS A 191 -52.40 4.38 23.09
C LYS A 191 -52.25 5.65 22.27
N TRP A 192 -51.13 6.35 22.44
CA TRP A 192 -50.83 7.64 21.82
C TRP A 192 -49.41 7.64 21.31
N TYR A 193 -49.14 8.41 20.25
CA TYR A 193 -47.79 8.56 19.73
C TYR A 193 -46.94 9.43 20.66
N ASP A 194 -45.77 8.93 21.06
CA ASP A 194 -44.75 9.70 21.78
C ASP A 194 -43.42 9.61 21.03
N ASP A 195 -42.95 10.75 20.53
CA ASP A 195 -41.73 10.85 19.73
C ASP A 195 -40.47 10.46 20.52
N GLN A 196 -40.38 10.85 21.79
CA GLN A 196 -39.20 10.54 22.61
C GLN A 196 -39.10 9.03 22.88
N VAL A 197 -40.22 8.40 23.21
CA VAL A 197 -40.28 6.94 23.40
C VAL A 197 -39.95 6.21 22.10
N THR A 198 -40.49 6.69 20.99
CA THR A 198 -40.26 6.09 19.67
C THR A 198 -38.79 6.18 19.29
N LYS A 199 -38.17 7.37 19.35
CA LYS A 199 -36.75 7.58 19.03
C LYS A 199 -35.81 6.68 19.82
N ILE A 200 -36.04 6.53 21.13
CA ILE A 200 -35.22 5.64 21.98
C ILE A 200 -35.44 4.18 21.57
N THR A 201 -36.68 3.77 21.31
CA THR A 201 -37.03 2.41 20.90
C THR A 201 -36.42 2.05 19.55
N GLU A 202 -36.44 2.96 18.57
CA GLU A 202 -35.78 2.79 17.28
C GLU A 202 -34.28 2.61 17.43
N SER A 203 -33.64 3.50 18.19
CA SER A 203 -32.19 3.44 18.40
C SER A 203 -31.76 2.14 19.07
N GLU A 204 -32.49 1.67 20.08
CA GLU A 204 -32.19 0.41 20.79
C GLU A 204 -32.44 -0.81 19.89
N ALA A 205 -33.57 -0.84 19.18
CA ALA A 205 -33.87 -1.92 18.24
C ALA A 205 -32.82 -2.00 17.13
N MET A 206 -32.41 -0.85 16.58
CA MET A 206 -31.34 -0.79 15.58
C MET A 206 -30.01 -1.30 16.10
N SER A 207 -29.63 -1.01 17.36
CA SER A 207 -28.42 -1.59 17.95
C SER A 207 -28.50 -3.11 18.05
N LEU A 208 -29.63 -3.65 18.53
CA LEU A 208 -29.81 -5.10 18.71
C LEU A 208 -29.81 -5.83 17.36
N PHE A 209 -30.49 -5.31 16.35
CA PHE A 209 -30.46 -5.88 15.00
C PHE A 209 -29.08 -5.77 14.35
N ALA A 210 -28.35 -4.67 14.57
CA ALA A 210 -26.98 -4.52 14.07
C ALA A 210 -26.02 -5.54 14.71
N MET A 211 -26.12 -5.76 16.03
CA MET A 211 -25.35 -6.78 16.75
C MET A 211 -25.67 -8.20 16.23
N ALA A 212 -26.93 -8.47 15.92
CA ALA A 212 -27.38 -9.72 15.33
C ALA A 212 -27.10 -9.86 13.82
N SER A 213 -26.37 -8.91 13.21
CA SER A 213 -26.07 -8.86 11.77
C SER A 213 -27.30 -8.83 10.85
N ARG A 214 -28.47 -8.39 11.34
CA ARG A 214 -29.71 -8.19 10.57
C ARG A 214 -29.77 -6.75 10.02
N ILE A 215 -28.82 -6.45 9.14
CA ILE A 215 -28.55 -5.10 8.64
C ILE A 215 -29.67 -4.54 7.76
N ASP A 216 -30.38 -5.41 7.06
CA ASP A 216 -31.56 -5.09 6.25
C ASP A 216 -32.69 -4.48 7.09
N ILE A 217 -32.96 -5.03 8.28
CA ILE A 217 -33.99 -4.52 9.20
C ILE A 217 -33.59 -3.15 9.75
N VAL A 218 -32.31 -2.93 10.09
CA VAL A 218 -31.79 -1.63 10.52
C VAL A 218 -32.06 -0.55 9.48
N MET A 219 -31.79 -0.87 8.20
CA MET A 219 -32.06 0.05 7.10
C MET A 219 -33.55 0.28 6.87
N ALA A 220 -34.40 -0.73 7.07
CA ALA A 220 -35.85 -0.56 6.95
C ALA A 220 -36.40 0.40 8.00
N ILE A 221 -35.95 0.31 9.27
CA ILE A 221 -36.33 1.26 10.33
C ILE A 221 -35.89 2.67 9.94
N TYR A 222 -34.66 2.83 9.44
CA TYR A 222 -34.16 4.13 8.98
C TYR A 222 -35.00 4.72 7.83
N HIS A 223 -35.28 3.92 6.79
CA HIS A 223 -36.08 4.35 5.64
C HIS A 223 -37.52 4.67 6.01
N HIS A 224 -38.10 3.93 6.97
CA HIS A 224 -39.43 4.21 7.49
C HIS A 224 -39.50 5.58 8.16
N ARG A 225 -38.54 5.92 9.02
CA ARG A 225 -38.45 7.25 9.64
C ARG A 225 -38.27 8.36 8.61
N GLU A 226 -37.39 8.18 7.63
CA GLU A 226 -37.19 9.18 6.56
C GLU A 226 -38.47 9.37 5.72
N HIS A 227 -39.20 8.29 5.42
CA HIS A 227 -40.47 8.39 4.70
C HIS A 227 -41.54 9.16 5.50
N LEU A 228 -41.59 8.94 6.82
CA LEU A 228 -42.44 9.74 7.71
C LEU A 228 -42.01 11.21 7.73
N ALA A 229 -40.70 11.49 7.76
CA ALA A 229 -40.16 12.85 7.69
C ALA A 229 -40.54 13.56 6.37
N GLU A 230 -40.49 12.86 5.23
CA GLU A 230 -40.91 13.41 3.93
C GLU A 230 -42.43 13.65 3.85
N THR A 231 -43.23 12.77 4.44
CA THR A 231 -44.70 12.81 4.34
C THR A 231 -45.33 13.80 5.32
N LEU A 232 -44.78 13.88 6.53
CA LEU A 232 -45.33 14.65 7.64
C LEU A 232 -44.51 15.90 7.95
N GLY A 233 -43.19 15.88 7.74
CA GLY A 233 -42.30 16.96 8.15
C GLY A 233 -42.38 17.19 9.65
N SER A 234 -42.66 18.44 10.05
CA SER A 234 -43.03 18.76 11.42
C SER A 234 -44.54 18.91 11.57
N ILE A 235 -45.09 18.24 12.58
CA ILE A 235 -46.52 18.28 12.90
C ILE A 235 -46.73 18.56 14.38
N VAL A 236 -47.88 19.12 14.72
CA VAL A 236 -48.36 19.15 16.11
C VAL A 236 -49.21 17.91 16.31
N VAL A 237 -48.79 17.02 17.20
CA VAL A 237 -49.59 15.84 17.56
C VAL A 237 -50.53 16.23 18.69
N GLU A 238 -51.83 16.27 18.41
CA GLU A 238 -52.86 16.57 19.41
C GLU A 238 -53.06 15.34 20.31
N GLY A 239 -52.59 15.43 21.55
CA GLY A 239 -52.88 14.47 22.60
C GLY A 239 -53.92 15.00 23.57
N GLU A 240 -55.11 14.40 23.62
CA GLU A 240 -56.06 14.69 24.69
C GLU A 240 -55.61 14.04 26.00
N GLY A 241 -55.12 14.84 26.96
CA GLY A 241 -54.91 14.39 28.35
C GLY A 241 -53.50 14.51 28.93
N ASN A 242 -52.58 15.21 28.26
CA ASN A 242 -51.26 15.52 28.82
C ASN A 242 -51.23 16.94 29.40
N VAL A 243 -50.54 17.14 30.54
CA VAL A 243 -50.35 18.45 31.21
C VAL A 243 -49.52 19.43 30.34
N LEU A 244 -48.94 18.95 29.24
CA LEU A 244 -48.21 19.72 28.23
C LEU A 244 -48.94 19.57 26.88
N THR A 245 -49.88 20.46 26.58
CA THR A 245 -50.60 20.54 25.30
C THR A 245 -49.68 21.04 24.18
N ASN A 246 -49.92 20.57 22.94
CA ASN A 246 -49.23 20.95 21.69
C ASN A 246 -47.72 20.61 21.62
N ARG A 247 -47.37 19.32 21.68
CA ARG A 247 -46.00 18.89 21.35
C ARG A 247 -45.79 18.95 19.84
N HIS A 248 -44.95 19.89 19.43
CA HIS A 248 -44.40 19.96 18.07
C HIS A 248 -43.44 18.78 17.88
N VAL A 249 -43.83 17.83 17.05
CA VAL A 249 -43.04 16.65 16.70
C VAL A 249 -42.39 16.87 15.35
N ASP A 250 -41.07 16.82 15.33
CA ASP A 250 -40.29 16.90 14.11
C ASP A 250 -39.71 15.54 13.73
N PHE A 251 -40.30 14.90 12.72
CA PHE A 251 -39.83 13.61 12.21
C PHE A 251 -38.50 13.71 11.47
N THR A 252 -38.09 14.92 11.08
CA THR A 252 -36.78 15.16 10.48
C THR A 252 -35.64 15.04 11.50
N THR A 253 -35.90 15.02 12.80
CA THR A 253 -34.85 14.84 13.82
C THR A 253 -34.92 13.47 14.47
N ASN A 254 -33.76 12.93 14.88
CA ASN A 254 -33.64 11.72 15.70
C ASN A 254 -32.36 11.76 16.55
N LEU A 255 -32.17 10.76 17.43
CA LEU A 255 -30.98 10.60 18.24
C LEU A 255 -29.74 10.40 17.38
N ARG A 256 -28.59 10.91 17.84
CA ARG A 256 -27.30 10.72 17.17
C ARG A 256 -26.97 9.23 16.92
N SER A 257 -27.32 8.36 17.87
CA SER A 257 -27.13 6.90 17.77
C SER A 257 -27.92 6.28 16.62
N PHE A 258 -29.13 6.76 16.33
CA PHE A 258 -29.95 6.31 15.21
C PHE A 258 -29.21 6.44 13.87
N TYR A 259 -28.63 7.62 13.60
CA TYR A 259 -27.82 7.85 12.39
C TYR A 259 -26.51 7.05 12.40
N SER A 260 -25.90 6.88 13.58
CA SER A 260 -24.69 6.06 13.73
C SER A 260 -24.94 4.58 13.40
N TRP A 261 -26.12 4.04 13.71
CA TRP A 261 -26.49 2.68 13.31
C TRP A 261 -26.84 2.60 11.83
N ALA A 262 -27.60 3.56 11.30
CA ALA A 262 -27.94 3.61 9.88
C ALA A 262 -26.71 3.68 8.97
N ILE A 263 -25.71 4.50 9.33
CA ILE A 263 -24.48 4.61 8.54
C ILE A 263 -23.61 3.35 8.64
N GLY A 264 -23.54 2.72 9.82
CA GLY A 264 -22.83 1.45 10.02
C GLY A 264 -23.47 0.32 9.23
N ALA A 265 -24.80 0.26 9.21
CA ALA A 265 -25.58 -0.66 8.40
C ALA A 265 -25.32 -0.45 6.90
N SER A 266 -25.43 0.79 6.42
CA SER A 266 -25.15 1.16 5.02
C SER A 266 -23.72 0.78 4.60
N SER A 267 -22.75 1.03 5.47
CA SER A 267 -21.34 0.66 5.23
C SER A 267 -21.16 -0.85 5.17
N SER A 268 -21.86 -1.62 6.01
CA SER A 268 -21.81 -3.09 6.02
C SER A 268 -22.38 -3.71 4.75
N LEU A 269 -23.44 -3.11 4.19
CA LEU A 269 -24.01 -3.46 2.89
C LEU A 269 -23.15 -2.97 1.71
N ARG A 270 -22.08 -2.21 1.96
CA ARG A 270 -21.26 -1.52 0.94
C ARG A 270 -22.07 -0.56 0.07
N ASP A 271 -23.19 -0.07 0.57
CA ASP A 271 -23.96 0.99 -0.07
C ASP A 271 -23.38 2.35 0.32
N TYR A 272 -22.26 2.69 -0.33
CA TYR A 272 -21.55 3.93 -0.05
C TYR A 272 -22.33 5.19 -0.42
N ALA A 273 -23.27 5.11 -1.38
CA ALA A 273 -24.14 6.25 -1.71
C ALA A 273 -25.08 6.55 -0.54
N GLN A 274 -25.62 5.50 0.07
CA GLN A 274 -26.42 5.63 1.28
C GLN A 274 -25.59 6.16 2.46
N VAL A 275 -24.34 5.70 2.64
CA VAL A 275 -23.42 6.24 3.66
C VAL A 275 -23.27 7.76 3.54
N PHE A 276 -23.03 8.27 2.32
CA PHE A 276 -22.90 9.70 2.08
C PHE A 276 -24.18 10.45 2.42
N ARG A 277 -25.33 9.96 1.95
CA ARG A 277 -26.63 10.58 2.22
C ARG A 277 -26.95 10.65 3.71
N VAL A 278 -26.75 9.55 4.45
CA VAL A 278 -27.04 9.51 5.91
C VAL A 278 -26.12 10.48 6.66
N TYR A 279 -24.84 10.53 6.30
CA TYR A 279 -23.87 11.43 6.93
C TYR A 279 -24.20 12.90 6.67
N GLU A 280 -24.45 13.28 5.42
CA GLU A 280 -24.80 14.64 5.03
C GLU A 280 -26.13 15.09 5.65
N ASN A 281 -27.18 14.24 5.59
CA ASN A 281 -28.45 14.51 6.25
C ASN A 281 -28.28 14.74 7.76
N SER A 282 -27.41 13.98 8.42
CA SER A 282 -27.15 14.18 9.85
C SER A 282 -26.52 15.54 10.15
N LEU A 283 -25.62 16.02 9.29
CA LEU A 283 -24.98 17.34 9.42
C LEU A 283 -25.96 18.48 9.14
N GLU A 284 -26.79 18.35 8.10
CA GLU A 284 -27.84 19.34 7.79
C GLU A 284 -28.83 19.53 8.93
N ARG A 285 -29.07 18.45 9.69
CA ARG A 285 -29.93 18.45 10.90
C ARG A 285 -29.22 18.95 12.15
N GLY A 286 -28.00 19.48 12.03
CA GLY A 286 -27.23 20.04 13.14
C GLY A 286 -26.63 19.00 14.09
N LEU A 287 -26.60 17.71 13.71
CA LEU A 287 -26.03 16.67 14.56
C LEU A 287 -24.51 16.68 14.50
N PHE A 288 -23.88 16.66 15.66
CA PHE A 288 -22.45 16.44 15.78
C PHE A 288 -22.12 14.96 15.56
N PRO A 289 -21.38 14.58 14.49
CA PRO A 289 -21.18 13.18 14.14
C PRO A 289 -20.44 12.39 15.22
N THR A 290 -20.75 11.11 15.37
CA THR A 290 -19.93 10.21 16.21
C THR A 290 -18.62 9.86 15.52
N ALA A 291 -17.66 9.33 16.29
CA ALA A 291 -16.43 8.78 15.71
C ALA A 291 -16.73 7.66 14.70
N HIS A 292 -17.70 6.80 14.99
CA HIS A 292 -18.10 5.72 14.09
C HIS A 292 -18.66 6.25 12.76
N MET A 293 -19.54 7.26 12.81
CA MET A 293 -20.08 7.91 11.61
C MET A 293 -18.96 8.47 10.74
N THR A 294 -18.00 9.18 11.35
CA THR A 294 -16.88 9.79 10.64
C THR A 294 -15.95 8.74 10.02
N VAL A 295 -15.72 7.61 10.70
CA VAL A 295 -14.95 6.48 10.16
C VAL A 295 -15.65 5.82 8.97
N ALA A 296 -16.95 5.53 9.09
CA ALA A 296 -17.72 4.90 8.01
C ALA A 296 -17.76 5.80 6.76
N TYR A 297 -17.94 7.11 6.96
CA TYR A 297 -17.88 8.09 5.89
C TYR A 297 -16.48 8.16 5.24
N LEU A 298 -15.41 8.24 6.05
CA LEU A 298 -14.03 8.20 5.54
C LEU A 298 -13.75 6.92 4.75
N HIS A 299 -14.18 5.76 5.27
CA HIS A 299 -14.01 4.48 4.59
C HIS A 299 -14.72 4.45 3.23
N ALA A 300 -15.94 4.99 3.16
CA ALA A 300 -16.69 5.12 1.91
C ALA A 300 -15.95 6.02 0.88
N LEU A 301 -15.42 7.17 1.32
CA LEU A 301 -14.63 8.06 0.45
C LEU A 301 -13.37 7.37 -0.09
N VAL A 302 -12.64 6.66 0.77
CA VAL A 302 -11.44 5.89 0.38
C VAL A 302 -11.80 4.76 -0.59
N ALA A 303 -12.87 4.02 -0.33
CA ALA A 303 -13.35 2.94 -1.19
C ALA A 303 -13.80 3.43 -2.58
N LYS A 304 -14.44 4.60 -2.65
CA LYS A 304 -14.83 5.29 -3.88
C LYS A 304 -13.68 6.05 -4.56
N ARG A 305 -12.52 6.15 -3.91
CA ARG A 305 -11.33 6.88 -4.37
C ARG A 305 -11.55 8.39 -4.51
N GLU A 306 -12.43 8.95 -3.68
CA GLU A 306 -12.69 10.39 -3.60
C GLU A 306 -11.65 11.09 -2.73
N PHE A 307 -10.38 11.03 -3.17
CA PHE A 307 -9.22 11.40 -2.35
C PHE A 307 -9.15 12.89 -1.99
N ASP A 308 -9.73 13.77 -2.79
CA ASP A 308 -9.83 15.20 -2.48
C ASP A 308 -10.82 15.43 -1.33
N ALA A 309 -11.90 14.66 -1.28
CA ALA A 309 -12.88 14.70 -0.19
C ALA A 309 -12.32 14.10 1.11
N VAL A 310 -11.43 13.10 1.03
CA VAL A 310 -10.70 12.58 2.19
C VAL A 310 -9.84 13.67 2.84
N ASP A 311 -9.11 14.45 2.04
CA ASP A 311 -8.32 15.59 2.53
C ASP A 311 -9.21 16.65 3.19
N ALA A 312 -10.33 17.00 2.55
CA ALA A 312 -11.29 17.96 3.08
C ALA A 312 -11.88 17.50 4.42
N LEU A 313 -12.27 16.22 4.51
CA LEU A 313 -12.79 15.63 5.74
C LEU A 313 -11.75 15.66 6.86
N TYR A 314 -10.50 15.31 6.58
CA TYR A 314 -9.43 15.33 7.60
C TYR A 314 -9.19 16.74 8.15
N GLN A 315 -9.15 17.76 7.27
CA GLN A 315 -9.04 19.16 7.69
C GLN A 315 -10.26 19.62 8.51
N GLN A 316 -11.46 19.20 8.11
CA GLN A 316 -12.70 19.53 8.81
C GLN A 316 -12.75 18.88 10.20
N VAL A 317 -12.33 17.62 10.32
CA VAL A 317 -12.21 16.91 11.61
C VAL A 317 -11.26 17.64 12.55
N GLN A 318 -10.11 18.12 12.05
CA GLN A 318 -9.17 18.90 12.85
C GLN A 318 -9.70 20.28 13.24
N ARG A 319 -10.41 20.96 12.33
CA ARG A 319 -10.93 22.31 12.56
C ARG A 319 -12.11 22.33 13.53
N ASP A 320 -13.01 21.37 13.38
CA ASP A 320 -14.26 21.28 14.15
C ASP A 320 -14.09 20.38 15.41
N ASP A 321 -12.86 19.93 15.72
CA ASP A 321 -12.52 18.98 16.79
C ASP A 321 -13.47 17.77 16.88
N ARG A 322 -13.73 17.16 15.72
CA ARG A 322 -14.68 16.03 15.65
C ARG A 322 -14.13 14.81 16.36
N PRO A 323 -15.00 13.98 16.97
CA PRO A 323 -14.57 12.79 17.68
C PRO A 323 -13.92 11.81 16.70
N THR A 324 -12.69 11.42 17.01
CA THR A 324 -11.91 10.45 16.25
C THR A 324 -11.61 9.24 17.12
N ASN A 325 -11.49 8.07 16.51
CA ASN A 325 -11.01 6.87 17.18
C ASN A 325 -9.81 6.26 16.43
N LEU A 326 -9.27 5.17 16.95
CA LEU A 326 -8.14 4.45 16.36
C LEU A 326 -8.38 4.05 14.89
N PHE A 327 -9.61 3.67 14.54
CA PHE A 327 -9.94 3.21 13.18
C PHE A 327 -9.91 4.34 12.16
N PHE A 328 -10.29 5.57 12.57
CA PHE A 328 -10.17 6.77 11.73
C PHE A 328 -8.73 6.96 11.27
N TYR A 329 -7.80 6.96 12.24
CA TYR A 329 -6.38 7.15 11.94
C TYR A 329 -5.80 6.02 11.10
N ARG A 330 -6.21 4.77 11.32
CA ARG A 330 -5.75 3.65 10.48
C ARG A 330 -6.24 3.72 9.04
N GLU A 331 -7.45 4.21 8.82
CA GLU A 331 -7.95 4.45 7.46
C GLU A 331 -7.20 5.62 6.80
N MET A 332 -6.88 6.67 7.56
CA MET A 332 -6.01 7.75 7.12
C MET A 332 -4.58 7.27 6.80
N LEU A 333 -4.02 6.35 7.60
CA LEU A 333 -2.72 5.71 7.32
C LEU A 333 -2.78 4.92 6.01
N PHE A 334 -3.87 4.18 5.77
CA PHE A 334 -4.08 3.49 4.49
C PHE A 334 -4.16 4.47 3.31
N TYR A 335 -4.95 5.54 3.45
CA TYR A 335 -5.06 6.62 2.47
C TYR A 335 -3.70 7.25 2.13
N ALA A 336 -2.94 7.68 3.16
CA ALA A 336 -1.64 8.30 2.99
C ALA A 336 -0.63 7.35 2.33
N ARG A 337 -0.70 6.04 2.62
CA ARG A 337 0.07 5.01 1.92
C ARG A 337 -0.33 4.90 0.44
N VAL A 338 -1.62 4.84 0.10
CA VAL A 338 -2.09 4.75 -1.30
C VAL A 338 -1.65 5.98 -2.09
N MET A 339 -1.74 7.16 -1.49
CA MET A 339 -1.34 8.43 -2.11
C MET A 339 0.17 8.73 -2.02
N GLN A 340 0.96 7.85 -1.38
CA GLN A 340 2.40 8.00 -1.17
C GLN A 340 2.78 9.33 -0.48
N ARG A 341 1.99 9.73 0.52
CA ARG A 341 2.14 10.98 1.28
C ARG A 341 2.82 10.75 2.61
N GLY A 342 4.14 10.51 2.59
CA GLY A 342 4.91 10.22 3.80
C GLY A 342 4.88 11.31 4.89
N ALA A 343 4.75 12.59 4.54
CA ALA A 343 4.65 13.65 5.55
C ALA A 343 3.32 13.61 6.32
N LEU A 344 2.20 13.37 5.63
CA LEU A 344 0.89 13.19 6.26
C LEU A 344 0.90 11.96 7.17
N MET A 345 1.58 10.91 6.74
CA MET A 345 1.72 9.67 7.49
C MET A 345 2.46 9.84 8.83
N GLU A 346 3.58 10.58 8.82
CA GLU A 346 4.31 10.95 10.04
C GLU A 346 3.44 11.80 10.97
N GLN A 347 2.70 12.76 10.42
CA GLN A 347 1.76 13.58 11.18
C GLN A 347 0.69 12.71 11.86
N ILE A 348 0.08 11.76 11.13
CA ILE A 348 -0.94 10.88 11.69
C ILE A 348 -0.37 10.02 12.82
N LEU A 349 0.82 9.44 12.65
CA LEU A 349 1.45 8.64 13.71
C LEU A 349 1.70 9.47 14.97
N GLU A 350 2.20 10.70 14.82
CA GLU A 350 2.42 11.61 15.95
C GLU A 350 1.09 11.97 16.64
N GLU A 351 0.04 12.28 15.88
CA GLU A 351 -1.31 12.53 16.42
C GLU A 351 -1.85 11.33 17.18
N MET A 352 -1.61 10.11 16.67
CA MET A 352 -2.01 8.89 17.37
C MET A 352 -1.27 8.72 18.70
N LYS A 353 0.02 9.05 18.75
CA LYS A 353 0.82 9.02 19.99
C LYS A 353 0.34 10.05 21.01
N ILE A 354 0.12 11.29 20.58
CA ILE A 354 -0.39 12.38 21.43
C ILE A 354 -1.74 12.01 22.04
N LYS A 355 -2.60 11.33 21.26
CA LYS A 355 -3.91 10.85 21.73
C LYS A 355 -3.84 9.55 22.54
N GLY A 356 -2.65 9.01 22.79
CA GLY A 356 -2.46 7.80 23.61
C GLY A 356 -2.89 6.50 22.94
N PHE A 357 -3.05 6.47 21.61
CA PHE A 357 -3.41 5.25 20.91
C PHE A 357 -2.24 4.27 20.82
N LYS A 358 -2.48 3.02 21.20
CA LYS A 358 -1.49 1.94 21.09
C LYS A 358 -1.19 1.60 19.63
N LEU A 359 0.01 1.99 19.18
CA LEU A 359 0.51 1.69 17.84
C LEU A 359 0.87 0.21 17.68
N ARG A 360 0.77 -0.29 16.45
CA ARG A 360 1.21 -1.63 16.05
C ARG A 360 2.33 -1.54 15.04
N ALA A 361 3.09 -2.63 14.89
CA ALA A 361 4.11 -2.73 13.86
C ALA A 361 3.53 -2.44 12.46
N GLU A 362 2.32 -2.90 12.17
CA GLU A 362 1.65 -2.64 10.88
C GLU A 362 1.41 -1.15 10.60
N ASP A 363 1.19 -0.34 11.64
CA ASP A 363 0.99 1.11 11.50
C ASP A 363 2.29 1.76 11.00
N PHE A 364 3.45 1.38 11.58
CA PHE A 364 4.79 1.78 11.11
C PHE A 364 5.15 1.21 9.74
N LEU A 365 4.78 -0.04 9.44
CA LEU A 365 5.00 -0.65 8.13
C LEU A 365 4.26 0.13 7.05
N ASN A 366 2.99 0.46 7.28
CA ASN A 366 2.24 1.29 6.36
C ASN A 366 2.95 2.64 6.18
N ALA A 367 3.52 3.19 7.25
CA ALA A 367 4.24 4.46 7.18
C ALA A 367 5.48 4.39 6.30
N MET A 368 6.32 3.38 6.48
CA MET A 368 7.45 3.12 5.58
C MET A 368 6.99 2.90 4.14
N ARG A 369 5.87 2.20 3.92
CA ARG A 369 5.33 1.95 2.58
C ARG A 369 4.83 3.20 1.84
N SER A 370 4.51 4.27 2.56
CA SER A 370 4.20 5.57 1.94
C SER A 370 5.43 6.22 1.30
N LEU A 371 6.64 5.74 1.63
CA LEU A 371 7.93 6.18 1.11
C LEU A 371 8.45 5.25 0.00
N ASP A 372 7.78 4.12 -0.27
CA ASP A 372 8.22 3.11 -1.25
C ASP A 372 8.45 3.74 -2.63
N GLY A 373 7.59 4.67 -3.07
CA GLY A 373 7.70 5.37 -4.34
C GLY A 373 8.85 6.38 -4.45
N LYS A 374 9.63 6.58 -3.38
CA LYS A 374 10.81 7.46 -3.37
C LYS A 374 12.14 6.70 -3.34
N TYR A 375 12.19 5.53 -2.72
CA TYR A 375 13.45 4.79 -2.55
C TYR A 375 13.36 3.27 -2.76
N PHE A 376 12.26 2.59 -2.41
CA PHE A 376 12.17 1.12 -2.43
C PHE A 376 11.70 0.52 -3.78
N PHE A 377 10.73 1.20 -4.44
CA PHE A 377 10.15 0.92 -5.76
C PHE A 377 9.75 -0.54 -6.06
N THR A 378 8.48 -0.90 -5.80
CA THR A 378 7.82 -2.07 -6.41
C THR A 378 7.18 -1.67 -7.74
N LYS A 379 7.46 -2.39 -8.85
CA LYS A 379 6.88 -2.11 -10.18
C LYS A 379 5.36 -1.93 -10.11
N SER A 380 4.84 -0.72 -10.27
CA SER A 380 3.40 -0.47 -10.42
C SER A 380 3.02 -0.45 -11.89
N ALA A 381 1.87 -1.03 -12.26
CA ALA A 381 1.41 -1.13 -13.65
C ALA A 381 1.14 0.23 -14.34
N ASN A 382 0.97 1.30 -13.57
CA ASN A 382 0.64 2.65 -14.08
C ASN A 382 1.86 3.55 -14.32
N ASP A 383 3.09 3.02 -14.26
CA ASP A 383 4.31 3.82 -14.14
C ASP A 383 4.93 4.37 -15.44
N LYS A 384 4.19 4.39 -16.56
CA LYS A 384 4.72 4.85 -17.86
C LYS A 384 5.00 6.37 -17.95
N GLN A 385 4.62 7.17 -16.95
CA GLN A 385 4.63 8.65 -17.08
C GLN A 385 5.64 9.42 -16.22
N ARG A 386 6.48 8.80 -15.38
CA ARG A 386 7.40 9.55 -14.50
C ARG A 386 8.86 9.32 -14.91
N GLY A 387 9.38 10.21 -15.75
CA GLY A 387 10.76 10.24 -16.28
C GLY A 387 11.87 10.60 -15.29
N ALA A 388 11.71 10.28 -14.01
CA ALA A 388 12.78 10.43 -13.02
C ALA A 388 13.59 9.12 -12.91
N PHE A 389 14.90 9.24 -12.67
CA PHE A 389 15.82 8.14 -12.39
C PHE A 389 15.20 7.20 -11.35
N ARG A 390 14.80 6.00 -11.76
CA ARG A 390 14.08 5.04 -10.90
C ARG A 390 14.97 3.86 -10.60
N VAL A 391 15.46 3.83 -9.37
CA VAL A 391 16.35 2.79 -8.85
C VAL A 391 15.48 1.69 -8.24
N ASN A 392 15.39 0.53 -8.87
CA ASN A 392 14.68 -0.62 -8.30
C ASN A 392 15.64 -1.42 -7.41
N LEU A 393 15.90 -0.89 -6.21
CA LEU A 393 16.93 -1.37 -5.28
C LEU A 393 16.70 -2.83 -4.83
N GLN A 394 15.44 -3.27 -4.71
CA GLN A 394 15.08 -4.64 -4.32
C GLN A 394 15.53 -5.69 -5.35
N HIS A 395 15.69 -5.30 -6.61
CA HIS A 395 16.06 -6.19 -7.70
C HIS A 395 17.36 -5.79 -8.38
N GLU A 396 18.23 -5.02 -7.70
CA GLU A 396 19.57 -4.76 -8.20
C GLU A 396 20.43 -6.02 -8.10
N SER A 397 21.28 -6.23 -9.11
CA SER A 397 22.43 -7.13 -8.99
C SER A 397 23.62 -6.38 -8.36
N TYR A 398 24.61 -7.11 -7.86
CA TYR A 398 25.80 -6.51 -7.24
C TYR A 398 26.48 -5.47 -8.15
N ARG A 399 26.61 -5.77 -9.45
CA ARG A 399 27.14 -4.83 -10.45
C ARG A 399 26.28 -3.58 -10.61
N GLN A 400 24.97 -3.71 -10.53
CA GLN A 400 24.05 -2.56 -10.57
C GLN A 400 24.19 -1.70 -9.32
N CYS A 401 24.38 -2.30 -8.15
CA CYS A 401 24.67 -1.56 -6.92
C CYS A 401 25.97 -0.75 -7.04
N LEU A 402 27.06 -1.34 -7.56
CA LEU A 402 28.32 -0.60 -7.80
C LEU A 402 28.13 0.57 -8.77
N LYS A 403 27.38 0.36 -9.85
CA LYS A 403 27.07 1.43 -10.80
C LYS A 403 26.28 2.55 -10.13
N ARG A 404 25.26 2.21 -9.34
CA ARG A 404 24.45 3.17 -8.59
C ARG A 404 25.30 3.99 -7.63
N ILE A 405 26.20 3.37 -6.87
CA ILE A 405 27.09 4.07 -5.95
C ILE A 405 27.92 5.12 -6.71
N ASN A 406 28.51 4.73 -7.84
CA ASN A 406 29.25 5.67 -8.70
C ASN A 406 28.35 6.80 -9.26
N ASP A 407 27.12 6.48 -9.67
CA ASP A 407 26.16 7.47 -10.16
C ASP A 407 25.71 8.43 -9.04
N GLN A 408 25.55 7.93 -7.81
CA GLN A 408 25.18 8.69 -6.61
C GLN A 408 26.30 9.65 -6.20
N ASP A 409 27.55 9.19 -6.18
CA ASP A 409 28.72 10.02 -5.94
C ASP A 409 28.91 11.08 -7.03
N GLY A 410 28.63 10.72 -8.29
CA GLY A 410 28.70 11.64 -9.43
C GLY A 410 27.57 12.69 -9.45
N THR A 411 26.39 12.37 -8.94
CA THR A 411 25.19 13.22 -9.02
C THR A 411 24.34 13.24 -7.73
N PRO A 412 24.89 13.67 -6.58
CA PRO A 412 24.21 13.55 -5.27
C PRO A 412 22.86 14.29 -5.20
N LYS A 413 22.72 15.40 -5.94
CA LYS A 413 21.44 16.14 -6.01
C LYS A 413 20.29 15.31 -6.57
N ALA A 414 20.57 14.34 -7.46
CA ALA A 414 19.55 13.46 -8.02
C ALA A 414 19.04 12.45 -6.99
N PHE A 415 19.87 12.07 -6.01
CA PHE A 415 19.56 11.06 -4.99
C PHE A 415 19.05 11.65 -3.67
N ALA A 416 19.26 12.95 -3.42
CA ALA A 416 18.89 13.62 -2.17
C ALA A 416 17.43 13.39 -1.72
N ALA A 417 16.47 13.25 -2.65
CA ALA A 417 15.08 12.98 -2.30
C ALA A 417 14.87 11.52 -1.84
N ALA A 418 15.58 10.58 -2.44
CA ALA A 418 15.55 9.16 -2.07
C ALA A 418 16.30 8.92 -0.76
N GLU A 419 17.45 9.57 -0.55
CA GLU A 419 18.21 9.53 0.70
C GLU A 419 17.37 10.03 1.89
N ARG A 420 16.72 11.20 1.77
CA ARG A 420 15.82 11.70 2.83
C ARG A 420 14.67 10.74 3.13
N ALA A 421 14.15 10.05 2.12
CA ALA A 421 13.09 9.07 2.31
C ALA A 421 13.63 7.80 3.01
N ALA A 422 14.83 7.35 2.67
CA ALA A 422 15.51 6.26 3.35
C ALA A 422 15.83 6.59 4.82
N GLU A 423 16.35 7.79 5.10
CA GLU A 423 16.59 8.27 6.46
C GLU A 423 15.32 8.22 7.31
N ARG A 424 14.20 8.69 6.75
CA ARG A 424 12.89 8.65 7.42
C ARG A 424 12.41 7.22 7.66
N ALA A 425 12.56 6.33 6.68
CA ALA A 425 12.18 4.93 6.84
C ALA A 425 12.98 4.23 7.96
N LEU A 426 14.29 4.48 8.03
CA LEU A 426 15.13 3.97 9.13
C LEU A 426 14.75 4.58 10.47
N LYS A 427 14.42 5.89 10.51
CA LYS A 427 13.95 6.55 11.73
C LYS A 427 12.66 5.89 12.24
N LEU A 428 11.67 5.68 11.37
CA LEU A 428 10.41 5.01 11.73
C LEU A 428 10.62 3.58 12.24
N TYR A 429 11.57 2.84 11.65
CA TYR A 429 11.91 1.51 12.13
C TYR A 429 12.58 1.55 13.52
N HIS A 430 13.51 2.47 13.73
CA HIS A 430 14.18 2.65 15.01
C HIS A 430 13.18 3.04 16.12
N GLU A 431 12.29 3.99 15.83
CA GLU A 431 11.22 4.42 16.73
C GLU A 431 10.28 3.26 17.08
N MET A 432 9.93 2.42 16.11
CA MET A 432 9.12 1.23 16.34
C MET A 432 9.81 0.22 17.27
N VAL A 433 11.10 -0.07 17.05
CA VAL A 433 11.82 -1.13 17.77
C VAL A 433 12.31 -0.66 19.14
N GLU A 434 12.87 0.53 19.24
CA GLU A 434 13.48 1.05 20.47
C GLU A 434 12.48 1.78 21.35
N ASP A 435 11.72 2.73 20.79
CA ASP A 435 10.83 3.58 21.57
C ASP A 435 9.53 2.85 21.91
N GLU A 436 8.89 2.22 20.92
CA GLU A 436 7.62 1.51 21.10
C GLU A 436 7.79 0.03 21.48
N ARG A 437 9.02 -0.51 21.42
CA ARG A 437 9.37 -1.91 21.75
C ARG A 437 8.54 -2.94 20.97
N LEU A 438 8.27 -2.64 19.69
CA LEU A 438 7.49 -3.51 18.81
C LEU A 438 8.39 -4.39 17.96
N VAL A 439 8.03 -5.68 17.86
CA VAL A 439 8.75 -6.64 17.01
C VAL A 439 8.21 -6.59 15.58
N PRO A 440 9.06 -6.51 14.54
CA PRO A 440 8.61 -6.56 13.15
C PRO A 440 8.14 -7.96 12.80
N HIS A 441 6.84 -8.23 12.71
CA HIS A 441 6.33 -9.59 12.38
C HIS A 441 6.24 -9.86 10.87
N SER A 442 6.19 -8.80 10.05
CA SER A 442 5.99 -8.94 8.61
C SER A 442 7.31 -9.15 7.86
N PRO A 443 7.39 -10.09 6.90
CA PRO A 443 8.58 -10.27 6.07
C PRO A 443 8.86 -9.08 5.14
N LEU A 444 7.96 -8.10 5.11
CA LEU A 444 8.04 -6.89 4.29
C LEU A 444 8.88 -5.77 4.93
N PHE A 445 9.21 -5.85 6.23
CA PHE A 445 10.02 -4.84 6.92
C PHE A 445 11.47 -4.86 6.46
N PHE A 446 12.14 -6.00 6.63
CA PHE A 446 13.59 -6.11 6.47
C PHE A 446 14.09 -5.69 5.08
N PRO A 447 13.49 -6.12 3.96
CA PRO A 447 13.92 -5.64 2.65
C PRO A 447 13.89 -4.10 2.53
N ARG A 448 12.88 -3.44 3.12
CA ARG A 448 12.71 -1.98 3.04
C ARG A 448 13.77 -1.22 3.82
N ILE A 449 14.05 -1.66 5.04
CA ILE A 449 15.05 -1.00 5.89
C ILE A 449 16.47 -1.31 5.40
N MET A 450 16.73 -2.52 4.88
CA MET A 450 18.02 -2.86 4.29
C MET A 450 18.28 -2.05 3.02
N VAL A 451 17.28 -1.89 2.15
CA VAL A 451 17.39 -1.02 0.98
C VAL A 451 17.64 0.43 1.39
N ALA A 452 16.96 0.93 2.43
CA ALA A 452 17.19 2.27 2.96
C ALA A 452 18.64 2.43 3.47
N ALA A 453 19.13 1.47 4.25
CA ALA A 453 20.49 1.46 4.78
C ALA A 453 21.55 1.39 3.65
N MET A 454 21.34 0.54 2.64
CA MET A 454 22.22 0.45 1.46
C MET A 454 22.26 1.74 0.63
N LEU A 455 21.16 2.49 0.57
CA LEU A 455 21.13 3.79 -0.12
C LEU A 455 21.94 4.85 0.63
N LEU A 456 21.99 4.75 1.95
CA LEU A 456 22.77 5.63 2.84
C LEU A 456 24.19 5.14 3.10
N HIS A 457 24.62 4.06 2.42
CA HIS A 457 25.91 3.41 2.60
C HIS A 457 26.17 2.89 4.03
N ASP A 458 25.10 2.62 4.78
CA ASP A 458 25.16 2.10 6.15
C ASP A 458 25.06 0.56 6.13
N TYR A 459 26.12 -0.09 5.64
CA TYR A 459 26.13 -1.54 5.46
C TYR A 459 26.23 -2.30 6.79
N ASP A 460 26.73 -1.68 7.86
CA ASP A 460 26.82 -2.28 9.19
C ASP A 460 25.42 -2.56 9.75
N ARG A 461 24.49 -1.62 9.62
CA ARG A 461 23.08 -1.84 9.99
C ARG A 461 22.42 -2.96 9.21
N VAL A 462 22.82 -3.20 7.96
CA VAL A 462 22.27 -4.32 7.19
C VAL A 462 22.66 -5.65 7.84
N VAL A 463 23.87 -5.78 8.37
CA VAL A 463 24.29 -6.98 9.10
C VAL A 463 23.43 -7.18 10.35
N GLU A 464 23.23 -6.13 11.14
CA GLU A 464 22.34 -6.17 12.31
C GLU A 464 20.92 -6.62 11.94
N TYR A 465 20.39 -6.12 10.81
CA TYR A 465 19.08 -6.52 10.30
C TYR A 465 19.04 -7.96 9.77
N VAL A 466 20.14 -8.49 9.24
CA VAL A 466 20.23 -9.91 8.85
C VAL A 466 20.16 -10.79 10.10
N ASP A 467 20.88 -10.41 11.15
CA ASP A 467 20.90 -11.15 12.41
C ASP A 467 19.53 -11.08 13.12
N ALA A 468 18.91 -9.90 13.16
CA ALA A 468 17.58 -9.70 13.73
C ALA A 468 16.47 -10.44 12.96
N ALA A 469 16.66 -10.67 11.65
CA ALA A 469 15.72 -11.41 10.81
C ALA A 469 15.94 -12.94 10.83
N SER A 470 16.94 -13.45 11.58
CA SER A 470 17.32 -14.86 11.58
C SER A 470 16.19 -15.83 11.97
N GLU A 471 15.21 -15.34 12.73
CA GLU A 471 14.02 -16.08 13.16
C GLU A 471 12.87 -16.06 12.13
N GLN A 472 12.99 -15.28 11.05
CA GLN A 472 11.94 -15.10 10.05
C GLN A 472 12.22 -15.87 8.75
N PRO A 473 11.17 -16.24 7.99
CA PRO A 473 11.36 -16.84 6.68
C PRO A 473 12.05 -15.85 5.74
N ASN A 474 13.29 -16.19 5.36
CA ASN A 474 14.08 -15.43 4.40
C ASN A 474 13.37 -15.36 3.04
N THR A 475 12.74 -14.22 2.75
CA THR A 475 12.18 -13.98 1.42
C THR A 475 13.30 -13.86 0.39
N LYS A 476 13.00 -14.19 -0.87
CA LYS A 476 13.96 -14.04 -1.99
C LYS A 476 14.56 -12.63 -2.05
N ASP A 477 13.73 -11.63 -1.81
CA ASP A 477 14.14 -10.23 -1.87
C ASP A 477 15.03 -9.83 -0.68
N PHE A 478 14.73 -10.36 0.51
CA PHE A 478 15.61 -10.23 1.68
C PHE A 478 17.01 -10.77 1.37
N VAL A 479 17.12 -12.01 0.91
CA VAL A 479 18.42 -12.65 0.62
C VAL A 479 19.20 -11.88 -0.45
N ARG A 480 18.50 -11.37 -1.45
CA ARG A 480 19.12 -10.61 -2.54
C ARG A 480 19.71 -9.28 -2.07
N VAL A 481 18.96 -8.52 -1.29
CA VAL A 481 19.42 -7.21 -0.76
C VAL A 481 20.53 -7.43 0.26
N ALA A 482 20.35 -8.35 1.21
CA ALA A 482 21.33 -8.69 2.23
C ALA A 482 22.66 -9.17 1.64
N SER A 483 22.63 -10.08 0.64
CA SER A 483 23.85 -10.54 -0.02
C SER A 483 24.58 -9.40 -0.73
N ASN A 484 23.88 -8.48 -1.41
CA ASN A 484 24.54 -7.32 -2.00
C ASN A 484 25.21 -6.43 -0.95
N ALA A 485 24.55 -6.16 0.18
CA ALA A 485 25.14 -5.35 1.25
C ALA A 485 26.38 -6.00 1.86
N LEU A 486 26.33 -7.30 2.14
CA LEU A 486 27.47 -8.07 2.66
C LEU A 486 28.64 -8.06 1.67
N LEU A 487 28.37 -8.23 0.37
CA LEU A 487 29.40 -8.16 -0.68
C LEU A 487 29.98 -6.75 -0.85
N LEU A 488 29.20 -5.69 -0.63
CA LEU A 488 29.71 -4.31 -0.64
C LEU A 488 30.58 -3.99 0.57
N LYS A 489 30.47 -4.77 1.65
CA LYS A 489 31.33 -4.74 2.83
C LYS A 489 32.53 -5.69 2.72
N ASP A 490 32.72 -6.34 1.57
CA ASP A 490 33.72 -7.39 1.33
C ASP A 490 33.60 -8.60 2.28
N GLU A 491 32.41 -8.87 2.85
CA GLU A 491 32.13 -10.05 3.70
C GLU A 491 31.57 -11.22 2.86
N PHE A 492 32.41 -11.78 1.97
CA PHE A 492 31.99 -12.81 1.01
C PHE A 492 31.47 -14.09 1.68
N GLU A 493 32.13 -14.57 2.73
CA GLU A 493 31.78 -15.84 3.40
C GLU A 493 30.37 -15.78 4.00
N LYS A 494 29.99 -14.67 4.63
CA LYS A 494 28.65 -14.49 5.19
C LYS A 494 27.59 -14.36 4.09
N ALA A 495 27.91 -13.63 3.01
CA ALA A 495 27.01 -13.53 1.86
C ALA A 495 26.76 -14.91 1.23
N GLU A 496 27.82 -15.71 1.11
CA GLU A 496 27.72 -17.07 0.61
C GLU A 496 26.90 -17.96 1.53
N GLU A 497 27.16 -17.96 2.85
CA GLU A 497 26.40 -18.75 3.81
C GLU A 497 24.90 -18.45 3.72
N LEU A 498 24.53 -17.17 3.69
CA LEU A 498 23.15 -16.71 3.59
C LEU A 498 22.48 -17.21 2.30
N VAL A 499 23.16 -17.05 1.15
CA VAL A 499 22.63 -17.49 -0.15
C VAL A 499 22.53 -19.01 -0.22
N MET A 500 23.54 -19.74 0.27
CA MET A 500 23.55 -21.20 0.27
C MET A 500 22.44 -21.79 1.15
N LYS A 501 22.21 -21.20 2.33
CA LYS A 501 21.08 -21.55 3.21
C LYS A 501 19.74 -21.33 2.52
N ALA A 502 19.57 -20.21 1.80
CA ALA A 502 18.36 -19.90 1.07
C ALA A 502 18.10 -20.89 -0.08
N ILE A 503 19.10 -21.18 -0.92
CA ILE A 503 18.93 -22.07 -2.08
C ILE A 503 18.88 -23.56 -1.71
N ALA A 504 19.25 -23.94 -0.48
CA ALA A 504 19.12 -25.32 -0.02
C ALA A 504 17.67 -25.81 -0.05
N THR A 505 16.71 -24.90 0.17
CA THR A 505 15.27 -25.17 0.13
C THR A 505 14.63 -24.85 -1.23
N ALA A 506 15.41 -24.33 -2.19
CA ALA A 506 14.88 -23.89 -3.48
C ALA A 506 14.42 -25.06 -4.35
N LYS A 507 13.21 -24.92 -4.91
CA LYS A 507 12.60 -25.86 -5.85
C LYS A 507 12.50 -25.27 -7.27
N LYS A 508 12.43 -23.95 -7.38
CA LYS A 508 12.23 -23.26 -8.67
C LYS A 508 13.52 -22.59 -9.16
N PRO A 509 13.78 -22.52 -10.48
CA PRO A 509 14.97 -21.86 -11.02
C PRO A 509 15.10 -20.37 -10.62
N GLU A 510 13.97 -19.69 -10.40
CA GLU A 510 13.92 -18.28 -10.02
C GLU A 510 14.41 -18.02 -8.59
N GLU A 511 14.39 -19.04 -7.72
CA GLU A 511 14.85 -18.95 -6.33
C GLU A 511 16.38 -18.95 -6.24
N PHE A 512 17.08 -19.31 -7.33
CA PHE A 512 18.53 -19.23 -7.46
C PHE A 512 19.03 -17.83 -7.86
N ALA A 513 18.14 -16.85 -8.03
CA ALA A 513 18.52 -15.49 -8.39
C ALA A 513 19.59 -14.86 -7.46
N PRO A 514 19.62 -15.08 -6.14
CA PRO A 514 20.67 -14.51 -5.28
C PRO A 514 22.08 -15.01 -5.59
N VAL A 515 22.24 -16.19 -6.21
CA VAL A 515 23.56 -16.71 -6.63
C VAL A 515 24.22 -15.80 -7.67
N VAL A 516 23.42 -15.05 -8.44
CA VAL A 516 23.92 -14.07 -9.40
C VAL A 516 24.82 -13.03 -8.72
N ASN A 517 24.48 -12.58 -7.51
CA ASN A 517 25.26 -11.57 -6.80
C ASN A 517 26.67 -12.11 -6.46
N LEU A 518 26.76 -13.36 -5.98
CA LEU A 518 28.04 -14.02 -5.70
C LEU A 518 28.87 -14.22 -6.96
N LEU A 519 28.24 -14.65 -8.06
CA LEU A 519 28.92 -14.84 -9.34
C LEU A 519 29.42 -13.52 -9.93
N GLU A 520 28.64 -12.45 -9.84
CA GLU A 520 29.07 -11.12 -10.27
C GLU A 520 30.26 -10.62 -9.45
N TYR A 521 30.20 -10.75 -8.12
CA TYR A 521 31.32 -10.41 -7.24
C TYR A 521 32.58 -11.19 -7.61
N ALA A 522 32.52 -12.52 -7.63
CA ALA A 522 33.68 -13.36 -7.98
C ALA A 522 34.22 -13.06 -9.38
N SER A 523 33.36 -12.67 -10.32
CA SER A 523 33.78 -12.29 -11.67
C SER A 523 34.43 -10.91 -11.75
N ILE A 524 34.06 -9.96 -10.89
CA ILE A 524 34.68 -8.62 -10.80
C ILE A 524 36.06 -8.73 -10.15
N TYR A 525 36.16 -9.50 -9.06
CA TYR A 525 37.41 -9.72 -8.32
C TYR A 525 38.32 -10.79 -8.95
N ASN A 526 37.93 -11.33 -10.11
CA ASN A 526 38.71 -12.32 -10.87
C ASN A 526 39.09 -13.56 -10.04
N ASP A 527 38.12 -14.13 -9.30
CA ASP A 527 38.30 -15.38 -8.55
C ASP A 527 37.69 -16.59 -9.29
N PRO A 528 38.48 -17.31 -10.11
CA PRO A 528 37.98 -18.43 -10.88
C PRO A 528 37.56 -19.61 -9.99
N ALA A 529 38.22 -19.84 -8.84
CA ALA A 529 37.93 -20.99 -7.99
C ALA A 529 36.50 -20.91 -7.44
N THR A 530 36.10 -19.73 -6.98
CA THR A 530 34.73 -19.47 -6.51
C THR A 530 33.72 -19.58 -7.65
N ILE A 531 33.99 -19.04 -8.84
CA ILE A 531 33.09 -19.14 -10.00
C ILE A 531 32.82 -20.62 -10.34
N LEU A 532 33.86 -21.45 -10.40
CA LEU A 532 33.74 -22.88 -10.71
C LEU A 532 32.91 -23.62 -9.66
N ARG A 533 33.19 -23.39 -8.37
CA ARG A 533 32.43 -23.99 -7.27
C ARG A 533 30.95 -23.62 -7.32
N LEU A 534 30.61 -22.36 -7.59
CA LEU A 534 29.22 -21.90 -7.71
C LEU A 534 28.53 -22.48 -8.95
N LEU A 535 29.25 -22.64 -10.06
CA LEU A 535 28.76 -23.30 -11.27
C LEU A 535 28.42 -24.78 -11.03
N ASP A 536 29.22 -25.49 -10.24
CA ASP A 536 28.95 -26.87 -9.84
C ASP A 536 27.70 -26.99 -8.98
N VAL A 537 27.46 -26.05 -8.06
CA VAL A 537 26.22 -25.99 -7.28
C VAL A 537 25.03 -25.80 -8.20
N LEU A 538 25.10 -24.88 -9.16
CA LEU A 538 24.04 -24.65 -10.14
C LEU A 538 23.85 -25.83 -11.08
N ASP A 539 24.90 -26.58 -11.41
CA ASP A 539 24.83 -27.77 -12.25
C ASP A 539 24.06 -28.90 -11.56
N LYS A 540 24.46 -29.22 -10.32
CA LYS A 540 23.82 -30.25 -9.48
C LYS A 540 22.33 -29.98 -9.29
N ARG A 541 21.94 -28.70 -9.25
CA ARG A 541 20.54 -28.24 -9.11
C ARG A 541 19.84 -27.98 -10.45
N ARG A 542 20.51 -28.20 -11.59
CA ARG A 542 20.01 -27.93 -12.95
C ARG A 542 19.52 -26.49 -13.17
N ALA A 543 20.10 -25.53 -12.45
CA ALA A 543 19.69 -24.13 -12.42
C ALA A 543 20.52 -23.21 -13.33
N GLN A 544 21.58 -23.70 -14.00
CA GLN A 544 22.44 -22.88 -14.87
C GLN A 544 21.69 -22.09 -15.97
N ALA A 545 20.54 -22.59 -16.41
CA ALA A 545 19.72 -21.92 -17.42
C ALA A 545 19.11 -20.60 -16.93
N SER A 546 18.95 -20.40 -15.61
CA SER A 546 18.39 -19.17 -15.04
C SER A 546 19.38 -18.01 -14.97
N LEU A 547 20.67 -18.25 -15.29
CA LEU A 547 21.68 -17.20 -15.30
C LEU A 547 21.43 -16.16 -16.42
N PRO A 548 21.38 -14.86 -16.10
CA PRO A 548 21.32 -13.78 -17.10
C PRO A 548 22.53 -13.80 -18.04
N ASN A 549 22.35 -13.34 -19.28
CA ASN A 549 23.43 -13.28 -20.27
C ASN A 549 24.59 -12.38 -19.79
N ASP A 550 24.28 -11.22 -19.21
CA ASP A 550 25.29 -10.27 -18.73
C ASP A 550 26.24 -10.87 -17.68
N VAL A 551 25.71 -11.75 -16.83
CA VAL A 551 26.49 -12.45 -15.79
C VAL A 551 27.38 -13.51 -16.41
N ARG A 552 26.86 -14.27 -17.38
CA ARG A 552 27.64 -15.27 -18.13
C ARG A 552 28.78 -14.61 -18.90
N GLU A 553 28.56 -13.44 -19.50
CA GLU A 553 29.63 -12.68 -20.18
C GLU A 553 30.72 -12.24 -19.21
N LEU A 554 30.32 -11.74 -18.03
CA LEU A 554 31.25 -11.30 -17.00
C LEU A 554 32.09 -12.47 -16.46
N MET A 555 31.45 -13.61 -16.18
CA MET A 555 32.11 -14.85 -15.78
C MET A 555 33.10 -15.33 -16.84
N LEU A 556 32.69 -15.34 -18.11
CA LEU A 556 33.53 -15.76 -19.23
C LEU A 556 34.78 -14.87 -19.35
N ALA A 557 34.61 -13.55 -19.28
CA ALA A 557 35.73 -12.61 -19.31
C ALA A 557 36.67 -12.78 -18.09
N SER A 558 36.14 -13.08 -16.90
CA SER A 558 36.93 -13.37 -15.70
C SER A 558 37.73 -14.66 -15.83
N LEU A 559 37.09 -15.75 -16.26
CA LEU A 559 37.74 -17.06 -16.44
C LEU A 559 38.85 -16.99 -17.51
N CYS A 560 38.61 -16.28 -18.62
CA CYS A 560 39.62 -16.07 -19.65
C CYS A 560 40.81 -15.25 -19.14
N ARG A 561 40.61 -14.17 -18.36
CA ARG A 561 41.69 -13.30 -17.87
C ARG A 561 42.66 -13.98 -16.89
N ASN A 562 42.21 -15.00 -16.16
CA ASN A 562 43.02 -15.68 -15.14
C ASN A 562 43.95 -16.78 -15.71
N ALA A 563 44.86 -16.43 -16.62
CA ALA A 563 45.82 -17.36 -17.21
C ALA A 563 46.70 -18.07 -16.16
N ASP A 564 47.05 -17.36 -15.08
CA ASP A 564 47.96 -17.84 -14.05
C ASP A 564 47.34 -18.90 -13.12
N LYS A 565 46.01 -18.91 -12.98
CA LYS A 565 45.28 -19.77 -12.05
C LYS A 565 44.50 -20.90 -12.72
N LEU A 566 44.27 -20.80 -14.03
CA LEU A 566 43.44 -21.75 -14.78
C LEU A 566 44.08 -22.01 -16.13
N GLU A 567 44.68 -23.19 -16.32
CA GLU A 567 45.35 -23.54 -17.57
C GLU A 567 44.34 -23.67 -18.73
N ASP A 568 44.83 -23.50 -19.96
CA ASP A 568 43.99 -23.60 -21.17
C ASP A 568 43.26 -24.95 -21.29
N GLY A 569 43.89 -26.04 -20.82
CA GLY A 569 43.28 -27.37 -20.80
C GLY A 569 42.11 -27.48 -19.83
N GLU A 570 42.24 -26.86 -18.66
CA GLU A 570 41.19 -26.84 -17.63
C GLU A 570 40.05 -25.92 -18.04
N LEU A 571 40.35 -24.71 -18.52
CA LEU A 571 39.35 -23.77 -19.02
C LEU A 571 38.53 -24.37 -20.17
N TRP A 572 39.18 -25.10 -21.08
CA TRP A 572 38.49 -25.89 -22.11
C TRP A 572 37.49 -26.88 -21.50
N LYS A 573 37.93 -27.64 -20.50
CA LYS A 573 37.09 -28.65 -19.83
C LYS A 573 35.91 -28.01 -19.10
N VAL A 574 36.11 -26.88 -18.43
CA VAL A 574 35.05 -26.12 -17.75
C VAL A 574 33.99 -25.65 -18.75
N LEU A 575 34.41 -24.94 -19.80
CA LEU A 575 33.49 -24.35 -20.78
C LEU A 575 32.71 -25.41 -21.56
N THR A 576 33.28 -26.61 -21.73
CA THR A 576 32.61 -27.73 -22.39
C THR A 576 31.73 -28.56 -21.46
N THR A 577 32.12 -28.74 -20.20
CA THR A 577 31.31 -29.41 -19.17
C THR A 577 30.06 -28.59 -18.85
N HIS A 578 30.19 -27.29 -18.62
CA HIS A 578 29.09 -26.39 -18.30
C HIS A 578 28.43 -25.79 -19.56
N ASN A 579 28.16 -26.60 -20.58
CA ASN A 579 27.62 -26.13 -21.86
C ASN A 579 26.24 -25.45 -21.75
N ARG A 580 25.47 -25.69 -20.67
CA ARG A 580 24.20 -24.98 -20.42
C ARG A 580 24.42 -23.54 -19.94
N ALA A 581 25.46 -23.31 -19.14
CA ALA A 581 25.88 -21.96 -18.76
C ALA A 581 26.57 -21.26 -19.95
N PHE A 582 27.48 -21.95 -20.63
CA PHE A 582 28.25 -21.43 -21.77
C PHE A 582 28.00 -22.29 -23.02
N PRO A 583 26.99 -22.01 -23.83
CA PRO A 583 26.69 -22.78 -25.04
C PRO A 583 27.65 -22.42 -26.19
N VAL A 584 28.95 -22.54 -25.95
CA VAL A 584 30.04 -22.12 -26.86
C VAL A 584 30.09 -22.98 -28.12
N ARG A 585 29.64 -24.24 -28.04
CA ARG A 585 29.65 -25.15 -29.20
C ARG A 585 28.39 -25.07 -30.05
N THR A 586 27.30 -24.54 -29.48
CA THR A 586 25.95 -24.64 -30.03
C THR A 586 25.37 -23.29 -30.45
N LYS A 587 25.76 -22.19 -29.79
CA LYS A 587 25.27 -20.85 -30.11
C LYS A 587 26.37 -19.97 -30.68
N SER A 588 26.15 -19.46 -31.90
CA SER A 588 27.08 -18.56 -32.60
C SER A 588 27.47 -17.32 -31.80
N TYR A 589 26.54 -16.73 -31.04
CA TYR A 589 26.83 -15.59 -30.16
C TYR A 589 27.87 -15.93 -29.08
N TRP A 590 27.64 -17.02 -28.34
CA TRP A 590 28.51 -17.43 -27.23
C TRP A 590 29.87 -17.94 -27.71
N PHE A 591 29.89 -18.62 -28.86
CA PHE A 591 31.12 -18.93 -29.57
C PHE A 591 31.93 -17.66 -29.85
N SER A 592 31.30 -16.69 -30.50
CA SER A 592 31.91 -15.42 -30.88
C SER A 592 32.46 -14.64 -29.69
N GLN A 593 31.74 -14.66 -28.57
CA GLN A 593 32.13 -13.97 -27.35
C GLN A 593 33.29 -14.69 -26.64
N CYS A 594 33.22 -16.01 -26.50
CA CYS A 594 34.27 -16.82 -25.89
C CYS A 594 35.60 -16.66 -26.60
N VAL A 595 35.60 -16.70 -27.94
CA VAL A 595 36.84 -16.59 -28.67
C VAL A 595 37.41 -15.17 -28.58
N ARG A 596 36.56 -14.13 -28.61
CA ARG A 596 36.99 -12.74 -28.36
C ARG A 596 37.64 -12.56 -27.00
N GLU A 597 37.03 -13.07 -25.94
CA GLU A 597 37.58 -12.97 -24.58
C GLU A 597 38.87 -13.78 -24.40
N CYS A 598 38.99 -14.96 -25.03
CA CYS A 598 40.25 -15.71 -25.03
C CYS A 598 41.40 -14.92 -25.67
N PHE A 599 41.15 -14.25 -26.81
CA PHE A 599 42.18 -13.43 -27.47
C PHE A 599 42.54 -12.19 -26.66
N ARG A 600 41.55 -11.49 -26.09
CA ARG A 600 41.78 -10.36 -25.18
C ARG A 600 42.64 -10.75 -23.98
N ALA A 601 42.48 -11.97 -23.49
CA ALA A 601 43.26 -12.51 -22.39
C ALA A 601 44.60 -13.16 -22.81
N GLY A 602 45.03 -13.05 -24.07
CA GLY A 602 46.30 -13.62 -24.51
C GLY A 602 46.28 -15.14 -24.79
N ARG A 603 45.12 -15.80 -24.71
CA ARG A 603 44.98 -17.27 -24.84
C ARG A 603 44.68 -17.73 -26.26
N ALA A 604 45.54 -17.39 -27.21
CA ALA A 604 45.32 -17.71 -28.62
C ALA A 604 45.28 -19.23 -28.90
N LYS A 605 46.00 -20.07 -28.15
CA LYS A 605 45.97 -21.55 -28.33
C LYS A 605 44.58 -22.11 -28.04
N LEU A 606 43.98 -21.68 -26.92
CA LEU A 606 42.63 -22.06 -26.56
C LEU A 606 41.59 -21.56 -27.57
N ALA A 607 41.71 -20.30 -28.02
CA ALA A 607 40.85 -19.73 -29.05
C ALA A 607 40.87 -20.58 -30.35
N MET A 608 42.06 -20.97 -30.81
CA MET A 608 42.24 -21.82 -31.99
C MET A 608 41.65 -23.22 -31.80
N ARG A 609 41.69 -23.76 -30.57
CA ARG A 609 41.05 -25.03 -30.23
C ARG A 609 39.53 -24.95 -30.34
N PHE A 610 38.91 -23.86 -29.89
CA PHE A 610 37.46 -23.64 -30.05
C PHE A 610 37.05 -23.59 -31.51
N VAL A 611 37.81 -22.88 -32.34
CA VAL A 611 37.57 -22.78 -33.79
C VAL A 611 37.62 -24.15 -34.47
N SER A 612 38.59 -24.97 -34.10
CA SER A 612 38.83 -26.28 -34.71
C SER A 612 37.81 -27.34 -34.27
N GLN A 613 37.30 -27.26 -33.03
CA GLN A 613 36.38 -28.26 -32.45
C GLN A 613 34.91 -27.79 -32.37
N ARG A 614 34.57 -26.70 -33.07
CA ARG A 614 33.20 -26.18 -33.15
C ARG A 614 32.26 -27.20 -33.80
N ASN A 615 30.98 -27.18 -33.41
CA ASN A 615 29.98 -27.98 -34.12
C ASN A 615 29.64 -27.28 -35.45
N LYS A 616 30.22 -27.74 -36.56
CA LYS A 616 29.98 -27.17 -37.90
C LYS A 616 28.51 -27.20 -38.34
N LYS A 617 27.67 -28.07 -37.77
CA LYS A 617 26.23 -28.10 -38.08
C LYS A 617 25.49 -26.91 -37.47
N GLU A 618 25.87 -26.51 -36.26
CA GLU A 618 25.21 -25.44 -35.51
C GLU A 618 25.89 -24.07 -35.72
N ILE A 619 27.20 -24.08 -35.97
CA ILE A 619 28.03 -22.91 -36.26
C ILE A 619 28.76 -23.16 -37.59
N PRO A 620 28.05 -22.98 -38.73
CA PRO A 620 28.60 -23.31 -40.05
C PRO A 620 29.74 -22.37 -40.44
N ALA A 621 29.52 -21.05 -40.30
CA ALA A 621 30.48 -20.03 -40.68
C ALA A 621 30.89 -19.16 -39.47
N ILE A 622 32.15 -18.74 -39.45
CA ILE A 622 32.68 -17.76 -38.48
C ILE A 622 32.53 -16.37 -39.11
N PRO A 623 31.88 -15.39 -38.45
CA PRO A 623 31.73 -14.05 -38.99
C PRO A 623 33.06 -13.40 -39.40
N GLY A 624 33.10 -12.72 -40.57
CA GLY A 624 34.32 -12.11 -41.12
C GLY A 624 35.00 -11.13 -40.15
N ARG A 625 34.21 -10.33 -39.46
CA ARG A 625 34.70 -9.38 -38.42
C ARG A 625 35.47 -10.06 -37.29
N ILE A 626 35.09 -11.28 -36.93
CA ILE A 626 35.74 -12.05 -35.87
C ILE A 626 37.07 -12.60 -36.38
N ILE A 627 37.12 -13.04 -37.63
CA ILE A 627 38.36 -13.52 -38.28
C ILE A 627 39.38 -12.39 -38.40
N VAL A 628 38.94 -11.18 -38.81
CA VAL A 628 39.80 -9.98 -38.82
C VAL A 628 40.38 -9.73 -37.42
N PHE A 629 39.53 -9.77 -36.38
CA PHE A 629 39.97 -9.62 -34.99
C PHE A 629 40.96 -10.71 -34.55
N PHE A 630 40.83 -11.94 -35.05
CA PHE A 630 41.78 -13.02 -34.76
C PHE A 630 43.14 -12.75 -35.40
N VAL A 631 43.16 -12.30 -36.64
CA VAL A 631 44.42 -11.94 -37.33
C VAL A 631 45.13 -10.84 -36.54
N ASP A 632 44.41 -9.77 -36.15
CA ASP A 632 44.94 -8.72 -35.29
C ASP A 632 45.54 -9.25 -33.98
N SER A 633 44.80 -10.15 -33.33
CA SER A 633 45.21 -10.70 -32.04
C SER A 633 46.42 -11.64 -32.16
N LEU A 634 46.50 -12.47 -33.21
CA LEU A 634 47.64 -13.34 -33.47
C LEU A 634 48.90 -12.53 -33.78
N VAL A 635 48.77 -11.44 -34.54
CA VAL A 635 49.89 -10.52 -34.82
C VAL A 635 50.38 -9.86 -33.54
N SER A 636 49.47 -9.37 -32.70
CA SER A 636 49.85 -8.75 -31.42
C SER A 636 50.58 -9.68 -30.45
N GLN A 637 50.45 -11.00 -30.65
CA GLN A 637 51.09 -12.05 -29.84
C GLN A 637 52.31 -12.68 -30.54
N ASP A 638 52.77 -12.14 -31.67
CA ASP A 638 53.86 -12.68 -32.50
C ASP A 638 53.63 -14.14 -32.97
N ARG A 639 52.36 -14.44 -33.29
CA ARG A 639 51.88 -15.76 -33.72
C ARG A 639 51.40 -15.77 -35.17
N VAL A 640 52.15 -15.10 -36.05
CA VAL A 640 51.81 -14.94 -37.47
C VAL A 640 51.67 -16.30 -38.17
N ASN A 641 52.47 -17.30 -37.79
CA ASN A 641 52.43 -18.66 -38.34
C ASN A 641 51.09 -19.39 -38.10
N ASP A 642 50.34 -19.00 -37.06
CA ASP A 642 49.04 -19.61 -36.76
C ASP A 642 47.89 -19.06 -37.63
N ILE A 643 48.12 -17.99 -38.40
CA ILE A 643 47.12 -17.41 -39.31
C ILE A 643 46.76 -18.42 -40.40
N GLU A 644 47.70 -19.20 -40.92
CA GLU A 644 47.41 -20.23 -41.92
C GLU A 644 46.51 -21.33 -41.33
N ALA A 645 46.78 -21.77 -40.10
CA ALA A 645 45.96 -22.74 -39.41
C ALA A 645 44.53 -22.22 -39.19
N LEU A 646 44.37 -20.92 -38.93
CA LEU A 646 43.07 -20.27 -38.84
C LEU A 646 42.34 -20.28 -40.18
N LEU A 647 43.01 -19.89 -41.26
CA LEU A 647 42.41 -19.85 -42.59
C LEU A 647 41.99 -21.24 -43.10
N LYS A 648 42.71 -22.32 -42.72
CA LYS A 648 42.27 -23.70 -43.01
C LYS A 648 40.94 -24.07 -42.32
N GLN A 649 40.67 -23.48 -41.15
CA GLN A 649 39.46 -23.74 -40.37
C GLN A 649 38.28 -22.85 -40.76
N VAL A 650 38.57 -21.74 -41.45
CA VAL A 650 37.61 -20.76 -41.94
C VAL A 650 37.37 -21.04 -43.43
N GLU A 651 36.20 -21.59 -43.77
CA GLU A 651 35.83 -21.84 -45.17
C GLU A 651 35.61 -20.48 -45.87
N LEU A 652 36.69 -19.84 -46.36
CA LEU A 652 36.68 -18.46 -46.90
C LEU A 652 35.63 -18.24 -48.00
N GLN A 653 35.33 -19.27 -48.78
CA GLN A 653 34.31 -19.23 -49.83
C GLN A 653 32.87 -19.14 -49.29
N SER A 654 32.64 -19.55 -48.04
CA SER A 654 31.33 -19.46 -47.38
C SER A 654 31.01 -18.07 -46.83
N LEU A 655 31.99 -17.15 -46.83
CA LEU A 655 31.81 -15.79 -46.33
C LEU A 655 31.16 -14.89 -47.40
N PRO A 656 30.29 -13.94 -46.99
CA PRO A 656 29.84 -12.87 -47.88
C PRO A 656 31.02 -12.10 -48.49
N ASP A 657 30.91 -11.69 -49.75
CA ASP A 657 31.99 -11.05 -50.50
C ASP A 657 32.67 -9.89 -49.75
N LYS A 658 31.88 -9.03 -49.11
CA LYS A 658 32.38 -7.91 -48.30
C LYS A 658 33.25 -8.34 -47.12
N ASP A 659 32.82 -9.37 -46.39
CA ASP A 659 33.54 -9.91 -45.23
C ASP A 659 34.80 -10.66 -45.68
N ARG A 660 34.70 -11.38 -46.80
CA ARG A 660 35.80 -12.11 -47.43
C ARG A 660 36.91 -11.15 -47.88
N VAL A 661 36.57 -10.06 -48.58
CA VAL A 661 37.53 -9.01 -48.98
C VAL A 661 38.21 -8.40 -47.76
N ALA A 662 37.46 -8.10 -46.70
CA ALA A 662 38.03 -7.53 -45.47
C ALA A 662 39.03 -8.47 -44.79
N VAL A 663 38.71 -9.77 -44.70
CA VAL A 663 39.61 -10.79 -44.16
C VAL A 663 40.87 -10.92 -45.01
N CYS A 664 40.72 -11.09 -46.33
CA CYS A 664 41.85 -11.25 -47.23
C CYS A 664 42.78 -10.02 -47.23
N ALA A 665 42.21 -8.80 -47.29
CA ALA A 665 42.97 -7.56 -47.19
C ALA A 665 43.77 -7.48 -45.88
N LYS A 666 43.17 -7.89 -44.76
CA LYS A 666 43.86 -7.89 -43.46
C LYS A 666 45.01 -8.87 -43.40
N VAL A 667 44.82 -10.09 -43.90
CA VAL A 667 45.87 -11.12 -43.98
C VAL A 667 47.02 -10.62 -44.86
N ILE A 668 46.74 -10.08 -46.05
CA ILE A 668 47.76 -9.57 -46.97
C ILE A 668 48.61 -8.47 -46.31
N ARG A 669 47.97 -7.46 -45.68
CA ARG A 669 48.70 -6.41 -44.93
C ARG A 669 49.60 -7.00 -43.85
N THR A 670 49.11 -8.02 -43.16
CA THR A 670 49.81 -8.66 -42.05
C THR A 670 51.07 -9.41 -42.52
N PHE A 671 50.97 -10.16 -43.62
CA PHE A 671 52.10 -10.91 -44.18
C PHE A 671 53.14 -9.97 -44.82
N HIS A 672 52.70 -8.90 -45.48
CA HIS A 672 53.58 -7.85 -46.02
C HIS A 672 54.36 -7.16 -44.89
N ALA A 673 53.67 -6.70 -43.84
CA ALA A 673 54.29 -5.98 -42.72
C ALA A 673 55.32 -6.81 -41.94
N ASN A 674 55.18 -8.15 -41.90
CA ASN A 674 56.09 -9.04 -41.17
C ASN A 674 57.23 -9.62 -42.04
N ASN A 675 57.44 -9.11 -43.26
CA ASN A 675 58.48 -9.59 -44.18
C ASN A 675 58.49 -11.12 -44.38
N ALA A 676 57.33 -11.76 -44.35
CA ALA A 676 57.18 -13.20 -44.52
C ALA A 676 57.29 -13.63 -46.01
N GLN A 677 58.23 -13.02 -46.74
CA GLN A 677 58.36 -13.08 -48.21
C GLN A 677 58.76 -14.47 -48.76
N GLY A 678 59.00 -15.47 -47.90
CA GLY A 678 59.48 -16.80 -48.28
C GLY A 678 58.58 -17.99 -47.91
N GLN A 679 57.37 -17.76 -47.38
CA GLN A 679 56.48 -18.84 -46.89
C GLN A 679 55.02 -18.67 -47.34
N PHE A 680 54.79 -18.22 -48.58
CA PHE A 680 53.44 -18.21 -49.13
C PHE A 680 52.98 -19.63 -49.43
N THR A 681 52.20 -20.21 -48.52
CA THR A 681 51.53 -21.49 -48.76
C THR A 681 50.43 -21.36 -49.81
N PRO A 682 50.02 -22.44 -50.50
CA PRO A 682 48.98 -22.40 -51.54
C PRO A 682 47.67 -21.76 -51.07
N LEU A 683 47.38 -21.86 -49.77
CA LEU A 683 46.21 -21.26 -49.15
C LEU A 683 46.29 -19.73 -49.09
N ILE A 684 47.50 -19.20 -48.88
CA ILE A 684 47.75 -17.76 -48.91
C ILE A 684 47.73 -17.27 -50.35
N GLN A 685 48.27 -18.03 -51.31
CA GLN A 685 48.15 -17.72 -52.74
C GLN A 685 46.68 -17.62 -53.18
N GLN A 686 45.82 -18.53 -52.71
CA GLN A 686 44.37 -18.47 -52.94
C GLN A 686 43.74 -17.19 -52.37
N VAL A 687 44.23 -16.67 -51.24
CA VAL A 687 43.80 -15.39 -50.66
C VAL A 687 44.19 -14.20 -51.56
N PHE A 688 45.40 -14.23 -52.14
CA PHE A 688 45.89 -13.21 -53.09
C PHE A 688 45.07 -13.21 -54.39
N ASP A 689 44.82 -14.39 -54.98
CA ASP A 689 44.07 -14.53 -56.23
C ASP A 689 42.63 -14.05 -56.11
N HIS A 690 41.99 -14.28 -54.95
CA HIS A 690 40.61 -13.86 -54.71
C HIS A 690 40.45 -12.34 -54.60
N VAL A 691 41.48 -11.66 -54.12
CA VAL A 691 41.52 -10.19 -53.98
C VAL A 691 41.89 -9.53 -55.31
N ARG A 692 42.73 -10.18 -56.14
CA ARG A 692 43.17 -9.66 -57.44
C ARG A 692 42.02 -9.31 -58.39
N HIS A 693 40.90 -10.03 -58.31
CA HIS A 693 39.75 -9.88 -59.21
C HIS A 693 38.56 -9.13 -58.60
N SER A 694 38.65 -8.66 -57.36
CA SER A 694 37.53 -8.01 -56.69
C SER A 694 37.56 -6.47 -56.84
N PRO A 695 36.45 -5.85 -57.28
CA PRO A 695 36.37 -4.39 -57.49
C PRO A 695 36.42 -3.60 -56.16
N ASP A 696 36.01 -4.21 -55.05
CA ASP A 696 35.84 -3.57 -53.73
C ASP A 696 37.11 -3.58 -52.86
N VAL A 697 38.26 -3.94 -53.45
CA VAL A 697 39.53 -4.06 -52.75
C VAL A 697 40.20 -2.68 -52.62
N PRO A 698 40.64 -2.28 -51.41
CA PRO A 698 41.40 -1.05 -51.21
C PRO A 698 42.66 -0.98 -52.08
N GLN A 699 42.96 0.20 -52.63
CA GLN A 699 44.06 0.39 -53.60
C GLN A 699 45.43 -0.03 -53.02
N ASP A 700 45.68 0.23 -51.74
CA ASP A 700 46.90 -0.16 -51.04
C ASP A 700 47.12 -1.69 -51.05
N ILE A 701 46.04 -2.47 -51.00
CA ILE A 701 46.12 -3.94 -51.08
C ILE A 701 46.45 -4.38 -52.51
N ARG A 702 45.88 -3.71 -53.53
CA ARG A 702 46.19 -4.03 -54.94
C ARG A 702 47.66 -3.79 -55.23
N ASP A 703 48.22 -2.70 -54.70
CA ASP A 703 49.63 -2.38 -54.86
C ASP A 703 50.52 -3.43 -54.18
N ILE A 704 50.14 -3.92 -52.99
CA ILE A 704 50.82 -5.03 -52.31
C ILE A 704 50.73 -6.34 -53.12
N VAL A 705 49.54 -6.68 -53.62
CA VAL A 705 49.32 -7.89 -54.43
C VAL A 705 50.16 -7.85 -55.72
N LEU A 706 50.29 -6.70 -56.37
CA LEU A 706 51.14 -6.50 -57.56
C LEU A 706 52.64 -6.61 -57.27
N GLN A 707 53.09 -6.36 -56.03
CA GLN A 707 54.49 -6.54 -55.63
C GLN A 707 54.87 -8.03 -55.45
N TYR A 708 53.88 -8.89 -55.21
CA TYR A 708 54.07 -10.33 -54.98
C TYR A 708 53.57 -11.24 -56.10
N ALA A 709 52.93 -10.66 -57.14
CA ALA A 709 52.50 -11.33 -58.37
C ALA A 709 53.60 -11.26 -59.42
#